data_AF-A0A957VCP6-F1
#
_entry.id   AF-A0A957VCP6-F1
#
_cell.length_a   1.000
_cell.length_b   1.000
_cell.length_c   1.000
_cell.angle_alpha   90.00
_cell.angle_beta   90.00
_cell.angle_gamma   90.00
#
_symmetry.space_group_name_H-M   'P 1'
#
loop_
_entity.id
_entity.type
_entity.pdbx_description
1 polymer ?
#
loop_
_entity_poly.entity_id
_entity_poly.type
_entity_poly.pdbx_seq_one_letter_code
_entity_poly.pdbx_strand_id
1 'polypeptide(L)'
;HNISALLFLPLLGFYLTVLGGSHLRRRETRSTPTAPGRRPTTNILLSGLALALGLGLAAFFWLPAVAERDFVQIERVITPPDFDYHAHFVSLQALFSLPAPANTGLLNPDFPLTLGLAQVSLAAAGLMALLCMKMRPDLRLRPILQLKIPPEARRQNPKSPCAPTPLLPLALYALLSLAVTIFMTLPLSVAIWDRLPLIAFVQHPHRLLGPIALLLAILIGLAVANLPARWQLSFTLVGILLIFFSAVPLLYPRYYDPLPAPPTIAGMHRYEQAIGAIGTTSFGEYLPIWVQQTPSESPLEPLYQNQLPIERLDPAYLPPAASIESASYGFNRVEVIIDAPEPTQVVFHTFYFPGWTAYLDGQPLPVGPVTERGLIGLEMPAGSHRLLLFFQETPVRRAANGLSLLSGLILAALSFAPNRVKYRVRFPSLLSIPQFLALTALALTLILTKSLYLDRFDTPLKQSFNGQLGTVSHPLQVNFGHQFNLLGYDLEPATVAPGQVFELTAYWQASQPLSIDYSSLAQLVDDRQHVYAGQDNLHPGNLPTSRWEPWGFVRDPHHIVVPPGTPPGDYFLVTGPYDPTNWSRLPVLDGVQAGWPDVFAIPVTVSQATRPPSVTELGIAWPVEVAFGPLRLLGATPERGVIIANDFLRLALFWEAINQPELDYQVHLRLVDQTDNIQLEQISQPSHQRYPTTTWAAGERVRDNQALWIPADFPPGPGRYRLEVRLLDENQQPLGPWVTLGELGPTE
;
A
#
# COMPACT_ATOMS: atom_id res chain seq x y z
N HIS A 1 -1.90 9.72 -7.11
CA HIS A 1 -1.14 9.85 -8.38
C HIS A 1 -0.57 11.26 -8.63
N ASN A 2 -1.33 12.34 -8.46
CA ASN A 2 -0.87 13.70 -8.80
C ASN A 2 0.33 14.16 -7.96
N ILE A 3 0.36 13.79 -6.67
CA ILE A 3 1.49 14.05 -5.76
C ILE A 3 2.74 13.27 -6.18
N SER A 4 2.59 12.06 -6.72
CA SER A 4 3.72 11.27 -7.23
C SER A 4 4.42 11.95 -8.41
N ALA A 5 3.71 12.76 -9.22
CA ALA A 5 4.32 13.55 -10.28
C ALA A 5 5.22 14.68 -9.73
N LEU A 6 4.92 15.19 -8.53
CA LEU A 6 5.71 16.24 -7.88
C LEU A 6 7.01 15.70 -7.25
N LEU A 7 7.12 14.39 -7.00
CA LEU A 7 8.33 13.76 -6.44
C LEU A 7 9.59 13.98 -7.29
N PHE A 8 9.42 14.20 -8.60
CA PHE A 8 10.54 14.44 -9.51
C PHE A 8 11.02 15.90 -9.54
N LEU A 9 10.25 16.85 -8.99
CA LEU A 9 10.58 18.27 -9.05
C LEU A 9 11.88 18.61 -8.31
N PRO A 10 12.16 18.09 -7.10
CA PRO A 10 13.44 18.34 -6.44
C PRO A 10 14.63 17.79 -7.25
N LEU A 11 14.47 16.61 -7.86
CA LEU A 11 15.49 16.01 -8.72
C LEU A 11 15.75 16.89 -9.95
N LEU A 12 14.70 17.35 -10.63
CA LEU A 12 14.82 18.26 -11.77
C LEU A 12 15.45 19.61 -11.38
N GLY A 13 15.04 20.19 -10.26
CA GLY A 13 15.64 21.43 -9.73
C GLY A 13 17.12 21.27 -9.41
N PHE A 14 17.50 20.12 -8.84
CA PHE A 14 18.89 19.78 -8.58
C PHE A 14 19.70 19.62 -9.89
N TYR A 15 19.17 18.93 -10.90
CA TYR A 15 19.78 18.83 -12.23
C TYR A 15 20.07 20.21 -12.83
N LEU A 16 19.08 21.09 -12.80
CA LEU A 16 19.19 22.45 -13.33
C LEU A 16 20.25 23.28 -12.58
N THR A 17 20.37 23.10 -11.27
CA THR A 17 21.40 23.75 -10.45
C THR A 17 22.81 23.27 -10.82
N VAL A 18 22.97 21.95 -10.97
CA VAL A 18 24.24 21.33 -11.40
C VAL A 18 24.64 21.78 -12.80
N LEU A 19 23.68 21.86 -13.73
CA LEU A 19 23.91 22.42 -15.07
C LEU A 19 24.34 23.89 -15.00
N GLY A 20 23.63 24.73 -14.25
CA GLY A 20 23.94 26.15 -14.06
C GLY A 20 25.36 26.36 -13.52
N GLY A 21 25.74 25.61 -12.48
CA GLY A 21 27.09 25.63 -11.90
C GLY A 21 28.19 25.17 -12.87
N SER A 22 27.90 24.21 -13.74
CA SER A 22 28.88 23.74 -14.73
C SER A 22 29.21 24.78 -15.81
N HIS A 23 28.22 25.59 -16.21
CA HIS A 23 28.41 26.67 -17.16
C HIS A 23 29.24 27.82 -16.58
N LEU A 24 29.22 28.00 -15.26
CA LEU A 24 30.02 28.99 -14.54
C LEU A 24 31.52 28.71 -14.62
N ARG A 25 31.91 27.49 -14.25
CA ARG A 25 33.32 27.06 -14.15
C ARG A 25 34.06 27.06 -15.51
N ARG A 26 33.33 26.85 -16.62
CA ARG A 26 33.90 26.94 -17.99
C ARG A 26 34.25 28.36 -18.42
N ARG A 27 33.69 29.38 -17.78
CA ARG A 27 33.90 30.78 -18.14
C ARG A 27 35.16 31.34 -17.50
N GLU A 28 35.45 30.96 -16.25
CA GLU A 28 36.68 31.35 -15.54
C GLU A 28 37.94 30.80 -16.22
N THR A 29 37.86 29.63 -16.85
CA THR A 29 38.97 28.97 -17.56
C THR A 29 39.21 29.50 -18.99
N ARG A 30 38.31 30.32 -19.54
CA ARG A 30 38.45 30.97 -20.86
C ARG A 30 38.57 32.48 -20.70
N SER A 31 39.68 32.94 -20.13
CA SER A 31 40.06 34.35 -20.14
C SER A 31 40.57 34.78 -21.52
N THR A 32 39.67 35.06 -22.46
CA THR A 32 39.97 35.95 -23.61
C THR A 32 38.83 36.98 -23.78
N PRO A 33 39.13 38.28 -23.91
CA PRO A 33 38.16 39.35 -23.72
C PRO A 33 37.40 39.71 -25.02
N THR A 34 36.74 38.76 -25.69
CA THR A 34 35.96 39.10 -26.91
C THR A 34 34.58 38.42 -26.99
N ALA A 35 33.68 38.78 -26.06
CA ALA A 35 32.23 38.97 -26.24
C ALA A 35 31.55 39.22 -24.86
N PRO A 36 30.50 40.07 -24.76
CA PRO A 36 29.74 40.23 -23.53
C PRO A 36 28.90 38.96 -23.27
N GLY A 37 29.51 37.98 -22.60
CA GLY A 37 28.83 36.73 -22.22
C GLY A 37 27.82 36.94 -21.09
N ARG A 38 26.63 36.32 -21.18
CA ARG A 38 25.55 36.36 -20.17
C ARG A 38 26.04 35.97 -18.77
N ARG A 39 25.68 36.74 -17.75
CA ARG A 39 26.15 36.58 -16.36
C ARG A 39 25.70 35.23 -15.75
N PRO A 40 26.44 34.69 -14.75
CA PRO A 40 26.06 33.52 -13.94
C PRO A 40 24.59 33.45 -13.57
N THR A 41 24.10 34.58 -13.06
CA THR A 41 22.76 34.79 -12.58
C THR A 41 21.72 34.57 -13.68
N THR A 42 22.06 34.93 -14.92
CA THR A 42 21.17 34.73 -16.08
C THR A 42 20.89 33.26 -16.37
N ASN A 43 21.87 32.36 -16.18
CA ASN A 43 21.64 30.93 -16.44
C ASN A 43 20.77 30.29 -15.35
N ILE A 44 21.00 30.63 -14.09
CA ILE A 44 20.18 30.17 -12.96
C ILE A 44 18.74 30.68 -13.13
N LEU A 45 18.57 31.95 -13.52
CA LEU A 45 17.26 32.54 -13.80
C LEU A 45 16.56 31.84 -14.98
N LEU A 46 17.28 31.51 -16.06
CA LEU A 46 16.72 30.77 -17.19
C LEU A 46 16.31 29.35 -16.82
N SER A 47 17.11 28.66 -16.00
CA SER A 47 16.77 27.36 -15.45
C SER A 47 15.54 27.41 -14.54
N GLY A 48 15.47 28.41 -13.65
CA GLY A 48 14.29 28.66 -12.82
C GLY A 48 13.05 28.97 -13.66
N LEU A 49 13.19 29.77 -14.72
CA LEU A 49 12.10 30.06 -15.66
C LEU A 49 11.64 28.80 -16.41
N ALA A 50 12.56 27.94 -16.85
CA ALA A 50 12.21 26.68 -17.50
C ALA A 50 11.43 25.75 -16.56
N LEU A 51 11.86 25.65 -15.28
CA LEU A 51 11.13 24.90 -14.26
C LEU A 51 9.74 25.50 -14.01
N ALA A 52 9.65 26.83 -13.88
CA ALA A 52 8.39 27.54 -13.68
C ALA A 52 7.43 27.36 -14.86
N LEU A 53 7.91 27.41 -16.10
CA LEU A 53 7.11 27.14 -17.30
C LEU A 53 6.65 25.68 -17.38
N GLY A 54 7.48 24.72 -16.96
CA GLY A 54 7.09 23.31 -16.88
C GLY A 54 6.00 23.08 -15.82
N LEU A 55 6.19 23.64 -14.63
CA LEU A 55 5.19 23.62 -13.55
C LEU A 55 3.88 24.31 -13.95
N GLY A 56 4.00 25.45 -14.61
CA GLY A 56 2.88 26.22 -15.14
C GLY A 56 2.13 25.44 -16.21
N LEU A 57 2.84 24.81 -17.16
CA LEU A 57 2.24 23.96 -18.20
C LEU A 57 1.43 22.80 -17.59
N ALA A 58 1.93 22.19 -16.51
CA ALA A 58 1.22 21.11 -15.81
C ALA A 58 0.20 21.60 -14.77
N ALA A 59 0.02 22.92 -14.59
CA ALA A 59 -0.80 23.48 -13.50
C ALA A 59 -2.24 23.01 -13.51
N PHE A 60 -2.86 22.83 -14.68
CA PHE A 60 -4.23 22.33 -14.82
C PHE A 60 -4.49 21.00 -14.11
N PHE A 61 -3.42 20.21 -13.89
CA PHE A 61 -3.49 18.87 -13.31
C PHE A 61 -3.17 18.87 -11.80
N TRP A 62 -2.05 19.46 -11.39
CA TRP A 62 -1.61 19.37 -9.99
C TRP A 62 -2.21 20.47 -9.10
N LEU A 63 -2.47 21.67 -9.63
CA LEU A 63 -2.87 22.81 -8.80
C LEU A 63 -4.28 22.63 -8.22
N PRO A 64 -5.32 22.26 -8.99
CA PRO A 64 -6.63 21.98 -8.41
C PRO A 64 -6.58 20.83 -7.40
N ALA A 65 -5.82 19.78 -7.69
CA ALA A 65 -5.72 18.62 -6.80
C ALA A 65 -5.14 18.95 -5.42
N VAL A 66 -4.25 19.94 -5.32
CA VAL A 66 -3.70 20.40 -4.04
C VAL A 66 -4.61 21.44 -3.38
N ALA A 67 -5.11 22.41 -4.16
CA ALA A 67 -5.88 23.53 -3.63
C ALA A 67 -7.34 23.18 -3.27
N GLU A 68 -7.91 22.16 -3.89
CA GLU A 68 -9.28 21.68 -3.64
C GLU A 68 -9.32 20.40 -2.81
N ARG A 69 -8.17 19.94 -2.28
CA ARG A 69 -8.07 18.70 -1.52
C ARG A 69 -8.98 18.70 -0.28
N ASP A 70 -9.15 19.86 0.35
CA ASP A 70 -9.91 20.01 1.59
C ASP A 70 -11.44 19.93 1.34
N PHE A 71 -11.87 19.78 0.08
CA PHE A 71 -13.27 19.50 -0.27
C PHE A 71 -13.60 18.02 -0.33
N VAL A 72 -12.60 17.14 -0.20
CA VAL A 72 -12.78 15.67 -0.15
C VAL A 72 -12.12 15.09 1.09
N GLN A 73 -12.45 13.85 1.42
CA GLN A 73 -11.95 13.16 2.61
C GLN A 73 -10.61 12.44 2.36
N ILE A 74 -9.64 13.14 1.77
CA ILE A 74 -8.43 12.52 1.19
C ILE A 74 -7.57 11.77 2.22
N GLU A 75 -7.62 12.17 3.50
CA GLU A 75 -6.89 11.56 4.61
C GLU A 75 -7.29 10.09 4.85
N ARG A 76 -8.50 9.68 4.41
CA ARG A 76 -8.95 8.28 4.51
C ARG A 76 -8.04 7.32 3.74
N VAL A 77 -7.34 7.80 2.71
CA VAL A 77 -6.44 6.96 1.89
C VAL A 77 -5.14 6.56 2.60
N ILE A 78 -4.78 7.24 3.69
CA ILE A 78 -3.56 6.98 4.47
C ILE A 78 -3.88 6.41 5.87
N THR A 79 -5.16 6.09 6.13
CA THR A 79 -5.61 5.53 7.41
C THR A 79 -5.42 4.01 7.49
N PRO A 80 -5.71 3.22 6.43
CA PRO A 80 -5.45 1.78 6.47
C PRO A 80 -3.96 1.48 6.59
N PRO A 81 -3.56 0.46 7.39
CA PRO A 81 -2.14 0.10 7.57
C PRO A 81 -1.40 -0.16 6.25
N ASP A 82 -2.06 -0.75 5.26
CA ASP A 82 -1.50 -1.05 3.93
C ASP A 82 -1.19 0.18 3.07
N PHE A 83 -1.60 1.38 3.50
CA PHE A 83 -1.29 2.63 2.82
C PHE A 83 -0.49 3.59 3.70
N ASP A 84 -0.13 3.16 4.92
CA ASP A 84 0.81 3.87 5.78
C ASP A 84 2.25 3.55 5.36
N TYR A 85 3.00 4.58 4.97
CA TYR A 85 4.37 4.44 4.51
C TYR A 85 5.34 3.86 5.55
N HIS A 86 5.01 3.93 6.85
CA HIS A 86 5.82 3.34 7.91
C HIS A 86 6.07 1.84 7.69
N ALA A 87 5.10 1.13 7.11
CA ALA A 87 5.18 -0.31 6.85
C ALA A 87 5.86 -0.68 5.51
N HIS A 88 6.22 0.31 4.68
CA HIS A 88 6.58 0.06 3.27
C HIS A 88 8.00 0.50 2.87
N PHE A 89 8.86 0.79 3.85
CA PHE A 89 10.27 1.01 3.61
C PHE A 89 10.97 -0.29 3.18
N VAL A 90 11.96 -0.15 2.28
CA VAL A 90 12.72 -1.29 1.77
C VAL A 90 13.98 -1.47 2.63
N SER A 91 14.29 -2.72 3.01
CA SER A 91 15.55 -3.01 3.70
C SER A 91 16.73 -2.98 2.72
N LEU A 92 17.95 -2.77 3.24
CA LEU A 92 19.17 -2.85 2.41
C LEU A 92 19.34 -4.24 1.78
N GLN A 93 18.97 -5.30 2.51
CA GLN A 93 19.02 -6.66 2.00
C GLN A 93 18.05 -6.85 0.83
N ALA A 94 16.81 -6.35 0.95
CA ALA A 94 15.83 -6.42 -0.12
C ALA A 94 16.26 -5.61 -1.36
N LEU A 95 16.86 -4.43 -1.19
CA LEU A 95 17.33 -3.60 -2.32
C LEU A 95 18.38 -4.29 -3.21
N PHE A 96 19.19 -5.17 -2.63
CA PHE A 96 20.27 -5.89 -3.33
C PHE A 96 20.02 -7.38 -3.47
N SER A 97 18.78 -7.83 -3.23
CA SER A 97 18.45 -9.25 -3.37
C SER A 97 18.59 -9.71 -4.82
N LEU A 98 18.94 -10.98 -4.99
CA LEU A 98 18.96 -11.62 -6.30
C LEU A 98 17.53 -12.02 -6.68
N PRO A 99 17.17 -11.94 -7.98
CA PRO A 99 15.87 -12.42 -8.42
C PRO A 99 15.78 -13.93 -8.16
N ALA A 100 14.70 -14.35 -7.50
CA ALA A 100 14.40 -15.77 -7.35
C ALA A 100 14.03 -16.38 -8.71
N PRO A 101 14.31 -17.68 -8.95
CA PRO A 101 13.81 -18.37 -10.13
C PRO A 101 12.28 -18.27 -10.19
N ALA A 102 11.71 -17.99 -11.37
CA ALA A 102 10.27 -17.98 -11.52
C ALA A 102 9.71 -19.39 -11.35
N ASN A 103 8.76 -19.57 -10.45
CA ASN A 103 7.98 -20.80 -10.38
C ASN A 103 6.65 -20.58 -11.11
N THR A 104 6.46 -21.22 -12.26
CA THR A 104 5.23 -20.99 -13.06
C THR A 104 3.98 -21.56 -12.39
N GLY A 105 4.11 -22.43 -11.38
CA GLY A 105 2.98 -22.88 -10.56
C GLY A 105 2.64 -21.97 -9.39
N LEU A 106 3.51 -21.03 -9.00
CA LEU A 106 3.18 -20.05 -7.96
C LEU A 106 2.11 -19.08 -8.50
N LEU A 107 0.93 -19.05 -7.88
CA LEU A 107 -0.19 -18.23 -8.33
C LEU A 107 0.02 -16.74 -8.00
N ASN A 108 0.75 -16.45 -6.92
CA ASN A 108 0.98 -15.12 -6.37
C ASN A 108 2.49 -14.84 -6.16
N PRO A 109 3.29 -14.75 -7.25
CA PRO A 109 4.72 -14.52 -7.11
C PRO A 109 5.01 -13.19 -6.41
N ASP A 110 5.90 -13.22 -5.44
CA ASP A 110 6.43 -12.00 -4.82
C ASP A 110 7.48 -11.37 -5.77
N PHE A 111 7.41 -10.06 -5.91
CA PHE A 111 8.31 -9.29 -6.76
C PHE A 111 9.28 -8.50 -5.88
N PRO A 112 10.55 -8.93 -5.79
CA PRO A 112 11.46 -8.27 -4.87
C PRO A 112 11.70 -6.82 -5.31
N LEU A 113 11.58 -5.91 -4.35
CA LEU A 113 11.80 -4.47 -4.53
C LEU A 113 13.31 -4.17 -4.58
N THR A 114 13.94 -4.48 -5.72
CA THR A 114 15.41 -4.40 -5.88
C THR A 114 15.86 -3.26 -6.81
N LEU A 115 17.15 -2.90 -6.69
CA LEU A 115 17.85 -2.02 -7.63
C LEU A 115 18.28 -2.75 -8.92
N GLY A 116 18.31 -4.09 -8.88
CA GLY A 116 18.89 -4.94 -9.90
C GLY A 116 20.43 -4.92 -9.89
N LEU A 117 21.05 -6.01 -9.44
CA LEU A 117 22.52 -6.12 -9.35
C LEU A 117 23.21 -5.95 -10.70
N ALA A 118 22.58 -6.38 -11.80
CA ALA A 118 23.11 -6.16 -13.15
C ALA A 118 23.21 -4.67 -13.48
N GLN A 119 22.14 -3.91 -13.22
CA GLN A 119 22.05 -2.47 -13.47
C GLN A 119 23.06 -1.70 -12.60
N VAL A 120 23.12 -2.02 -11.30
CA VAL A 120 24.07 -1.42 -10.38
C VAL A 120 25.52 -1.71 -10.79
N SER A 121 25.82 -2.97 -11.14
CA SER A 121 27.18 -3.37 -11.56
C SER A 121 27.61 -2.69 -12.86
N LEU A 122 26.71 -2.58 -13.84
CA LEU A 122 26.98 -1.87 -15.09
C LEU A 122 27.22 -0.37 -14.87
N ALA A 123 26.42 0.26 -14.00
CA ALA A 123 26.60 1.66 -13.62
C ALA A 123 27.94 1.88 -12.89
N ALA A 124 28.29 1.00 -11.95
CA ALA A 124 29.54 1.07 -11.18
C ALA A 124 30.78 0.84 -12.05
N ALA A 125 30.79 -0.18 -12.91
CA ALA A 125 31.88 -0.44 -13.85
C ALA A 125 32.13 0.75 -14.78
N GLY A 126 31.05 1.39 -15.23
CA GLY A 126 31.09 2.62 -15.99
C GLY A 126 31.70 3.81 -15.29
N LEU A 127 31.30 4.01 -14.04
CA LEU A 127 31.81 5.09 -13.21
C LEU A 127 33.29 4.90 -12.90
N MET A 128 33.71 3.66 -12.60
CA MET A 128 35.12 3.32 -12.41
C MET A 128 35.95 3.60 -13.67
N ALA A 129 35.44 3.23 -14.86
CA ALA A 129 36.11 3.58 -16.12
C ALA A 129 36.25 5.10 -16.30
N LEU A 130 35.21 5.88 -15.96
CA LEU A 130 35.25 7.35 -16.01
C LEU A 130 36.32 7.93 -15.08
N LEU A 131 36.42 7.43 -13.84
CA LEU A 131 37.40 7.87 -12.84
C LEU A 131 38.84 7.54 -13.27
N CYS A 132 39.07 6.32 -13.75
CA CYS A 132 40.37 5.86 -14.25
C CYS A 132 40.85 6.65 -15.50
N MET A 133 39.93 7.03 -16.39
CA MET A 133 40.27 7.81 -17.59
C MET A 133 40.59 9.27 -17.28
N LYS A 134 40.04 9.83 -16.19
CA LYS A 134 40.37 11.18 -15.71
C LYS A 134 41.82 11.29 -15.18
N MET A 135 42.46 10.16 -14.87
CA MET A 135 43.89 10.08 -14.53
C MET A 135 44.81 10.03 -15.77
N ARG A 136 44.25 10.00 -17.00
CA ARG A 136 45.01 10.04 -18.28
C ARG A 136 44.56 11.24 -19.14
N PRO A 137 45.20 12.42 -19.03
CA PRO A 137 44.75 13.65 -19.68
C PRO A 137 44.76 13.64 -21.23
N ASP A 138 45.42 12.65 -21.85
CA ASP A 138 45.54 12.53 -23.31
C ASP A 138 44.29 11.92 -23.99
N LEU A 139 43.38 11.32 -23.22
CA LEU A 139 42.12 10.77 -23.73
C LEU A 139 41.07 11.88 -23.88
N ARG A 140 41.26 12.75 -24.89
CA ARG A 140 40.17 13.58 -25.39
C ARG A 140 39.06 12.66 -25.90
N LEU A 141 37.95 12.60 -25.15
CA LEU A 141 36.70 11.98 -25.57
C LEU A 141 36.37 12.42 -27.01
N ARG A 142 36.49 11.49 -27.96
CA ARG A 142 35.79 11.63 -29.23
C ARG A 142 34.31 11.43 -28.89
N PRO A 143 33.45 12.45 -29.00
CA PRO A 143 32.03 12.26 -28.74
C PRO A 143 31.54 11.12 -29.64
N ILE A 144 30.81 10.17 -29.07
CA ILE A 144 30.14 9.05 -29.78
C ILE A 144 29.27 9.58 -30.94
N LEU A 145 28.87 10.84 -30.85
CA LEU A 145 28.25 11.59 -31.92
C LEU A 145 29.29 12.56 -32.49
N GLN A 146 30.15 12.09 -33.40
CA GLN A 146 30.64 13.00 -34.42
C GLN A 146 29.41 13.37 -35.26
N LEU A 147 28.70 14.42 -34.83
CA LEU A 147 28.07 15.36 -35.73
C LEU A 147 29.12 15.69 -36.78
N LYS A 148 29.13 15.00 -37.92
CA LYS A 148 29.96 15.37 -39.06
C LYS A 148 29.56 16.80 -39.38
N ILE A 149 30.33 17.78 -38.93
CA ILE A 149 30.20 19.15 -39.39
C ILE A 149 30.79 19.10 -40.81
N PRO A 150 30.01 19.38 -41.87
CA PRO A 150 30.57 19.44 -43.22
C PRO A 150 31.70 20.49 -43.23
N PRO A 151 32.80 20.26 -43.98
CA PRO A 151 34.01 21.11 -43.94
C PRO A 151 33.72 22.59 -44.22
N GLU A 152 32.64 22.90 -44.94
CA GLU A 152 32.17 24.26 -45.23
C GLU A 152 31.73 25.04 -43.98
N ALA A 153 31.11 24.37 -42.98
CA ALA A 153 30.67 25.02 -41.75
C ALA A 153 31.83 25.31 -40.77
N ARG A 154 33.02 24.72 -40.99
CA ARG A 154 34.24 25.03 -40.23
C ARG A 154 34.90 26.34 -40.69
N ARG A 155 34.64 26.79 -41.91
CA ARG A 155 35.27 27.99 -42.49
C ARG A 155 34.56 29.30 -42.15
N GLN A 156 33.29 29.30 -41.77
CA GLN A 156 32.51 30.54 -41.64
C GLN A 156 32.38 31.10 -40.21
N ASN A 157 32.78 30.39 -39.15
CA ASN A 157 32.90 31.03 -37.83
C ASN A 157 33.72 30.17 -36.84
N PRO A 158 34.95 30.55 -36.46
CA PRO A 158 35.73 29.83 -35.45
C PRO A 158 35.13 29.94 -34.03
N LYS A 159 34.04 30.71 -33.85
CA LYS A 159 33.38 30.97 -32.57
C LYS A 159 32.07 30.20 -32.31
N SER A 160 31.69 29.22 -33.13
CA SER A 160 30.49 28.39 -32.87
C SER A 160 30.79 27.29 -31.83
N PRO A 161 30.36 27.40 -30.55
CA PRO A 161 30.66 26.42 -29.53
C PRO A 161 29.45 25.49 -29.42
N CYS A 162 29.39 24.43 -30.23
CA CYS A 162 28.72 23.23 -29.74
C CYS A 162 29.68 22.60 -28.72
N ALA A 163 29.76 23.22 -27.54
CA ALA A 163 30.59 22.71 -26.47
C ALA A 163 29.94 21.40 -26.01
N PRO A 164 30.67 20.27 -25.93
CA PRO A 164 30.11 19.03 -25.42
C PRO A 164 29.50 19.31 -24.04
N THR A 165 28.28 18.84 -23.79
CA THR A 165 27.69 18.84 -22.45
C THR A 165 28.70 18.20 -21.50
N PRO A 166 29.06 18.86 -20.39
CA PRO A 166 30.03 18.29 -19.47
C PRO A 166 29.38 17.04 -18.85
N LEU A 167 29.90 15.86 -19.20
CA LEU A 167 29.39 14.55 -18.71
C LEU A 167 29.53 14.42 -17.19
N LEU A 168 30.51 15.11 -16.59
CA LEU A 168 30.78 15.07 -15.15
C LEU A 168 29.63 15.67 -14.30
N PRO A 169 29.09 16.87 -14.59
CA PRO A 169 27.84 17.37 -14.01
C PRO A 169 26.66 16.42 -14.14
N LEU A 170 26.46 15.80 -15.30
CA LEU A 170 25.37 14.82 -15.48
C LEU A 170 25.60 13.56 -14.63
N ALA A 171 26.84 13.07 -14.55
CA ALA A 171 27.21 11.96 -13.67
C ALA A 171 27.03 12.31 -12.19
N LEU A 172 27.46 13.51 -11.77
CA LEU A 172 27.31 14.00 -10.40
C LEU A 172 25.83 14.16 -10.02
N TYR A 173 25.03 14.73 -10.93
CA TYR A 173 23.58 14.80 -10.78
C TYR A 173 22.97 13.41 -10.59
N ALA A 174 23.30 12.47 -11.48
CA ALA A 174 22.74 11.13 -11.45
C ALA A 174 23.13 10.38 -10.18
N LEU A 175 24.40 10.47 -9.74
CA LEU A 175 24.89 9.84 -8.51
C LEU A 175 24.24 10.42 -7.25
N LEU A 176 24.19 11.74 -7.12
CA LEU A 176 23.62 12.38 -5.94
C LEU A 176 22.11 12.16 -5.88
N SER A 177 21.42 12.26 -7.01
CA SER A 177 19.99 11.92 -7.10
C SER A 177 19.74 10.46 -6.73
N LEU A 178 20.57 9.54 -7.23
CA LEU A 178 20.46 8.12 -6.93
C LEU A 178 20.63 7.85 -5.43
N ALA A 179 21.64 8.48 -4.80
CA ALA A 179 21.87 8.37 -3.37
C ALA A 179 20.68 8.91 -2.55
N VAL A 180 20.13 10.07 -2.93
CA VAL A 180 18.96 10.66 -2.24
C VAL A 180 17.73 9.77 -2.40
N THR A 181 17.44 9.29 -3.61
CA THR A 181 16.25 8.45 -3.83
C THR A 181 16.36 7.10 -3.14
N ILE A 182 17.54 6.47 -3.13
CA ILE A 182 17.78 5.22 -2.37
C ILE A 182 17.62 5.49 -0.87
N PHE A 183 18.20 6.57 -0.36
CA PHE A 183 18.04 6.93 1.06
C PHE A 183 16.56 7.10 1.43
N MET A 184 15.77 7.76 0.58
CA MET A 184 14.33 7.95 0.79
C MET A 184 13.50 6.66 0.71
N THR A 185 14.04 5.56 0.17
CA THR A 185 13.37 4.24 0.25
C THR A 185 13.69 3.46 1.52
N LEU A 186 14.71 3.88 2.28
CA LEU A 186 15.18 3.18 3.48
C LEU A 186 14.48 3.69 4.76
N PRO A 187 14.31 2.83 5.80
CA PRO A 187 13.73 3.24 7.09
C PRO A 187 14.47 4.41 7.74
N LEU A 188 15.76 4.58 7.43
CA LEU A 188 16.61 5.67 7.90
C LEU A 188 16.08 7.07 7.52
N SER A 189 15.19 7.16 6.54
CA SER A 189 14.57 8.41 6.09
C SER A 189 13.23 8.74 6.75
N VAL A 190 12.70 7.89 7.65
CA VAL A 190 11.36 8.06 8.25
C VAL A 190 11.14 9.46 8.84
N ALA A 191 12.13 9.99 9.55
CA ALA A 191 12.10 11.35 10.12
C ALA A 191 11.86 12.46 9.07
N ILE A 192 12.28 12.25 7.82
CA ILE A 192 12.01 13.20 6.72
C ILE A 192 10.58 13.01 6.21
N TRP A 193 10.12 11.77 6.09
CA TRP A 193 8.75 11.46 5.70
C TRP A 193 7.72 12.06 6.67
N ASP A 194 7.97 11.97 7.98
CA ASP A 194 7.11 12.54 9.03
C ASP A 194 6.94 14.06 8.92
N ARG A 195 7.93 14.75 8.34
CA ARG A 195 8.01 16.22 8.32
C ARG A 195 7.64 16.84 6.97
N LEU A 196 7.71 16.06 5.89
CA LEU A 196 7.43 16.59 4.56
C LEU A 196 5.91 16.53 4.30
N PRO A 197 5.25 17.69 4.14
CA PRO A 197 3.83 17.70 3.86
C PRO A 197 3.56 17.01 2.51
N LEU A 198 2.40 16.36 2.41
CA LEU A 198 1.93 15.62 1.25
C LEU A 198 2.68 14.32 0.92
N ILE A 199 3.88 14.07 1.46
CA ILE A 199 4.65 12.87 1.10
C ILE A 199 3.96 11.58 1.54
N ALA A 200 3.16 11.62 2.62
CA ALA A 200 2.37 10.49 3.09
C ALA A 200 1.43 9.93 2.00
N PHE A 201 0.90 10.77 1.11
CA PHE A 201 0.05 10.35 -0.02
C PHE A 201 0.81 9.64 -1.15
N VAL A 202 2.15 9.53 -1.04
CA VAL A 202 2.93 8.62 -1.87
C VAL A 202 2.71 7.18 -1.42
N GLN A 203 2.32 6.95 -0.16
CA GLN A 203 1.96 5.68 0.48
C GLN A 203 3.11 4.66 0.59
N HIS A 204 3.91 4.53 -0.47
CA HIS A 204 4.93 3.51 -0.57
C HIS A 204 6.28 4.13 -0.97
N PRO A 205 7.25 4.21 -0.04
CA PRO A 205 8.59 4.72 -0.32
C PRO A 205 9.27 4.03 -1.52
N HIS A 206 9.04 2.73 -1.69
CA HIS A 206 9.58 1.94 -2.80
C HIS A 206 9.11 2.40 -4.20
N ARG A 207 8.08 3.27 -4.33
CA ARG A 207 7.74 3.91 -5.62
C ARG A 207 8.90 4.74 -6.19
N LEU A 208 9.89 5.12 -5.37
CA LEU A 208 11.11 5.79 -5.83
C LEU A 208 12.06 4.89 -6.63
N LEU A 209 11.83 3.56 -6.67
CA LEU A 209 12.56 2.64 -7.55
C LEU A 209 12.39 2.99 -9.04
N GLY A 210 11.24 3.58 -9.43
CA GLY A 210 11.04 4.11 -10.78
C GLY A 210 12.05 5.20 -11.17
N PRO A 211 12.12 6.33 -10.43
CA PRO A 211 13.19 7.32 -10.59
C PRO A 211 14.60 6.72 -10.57
N ILE A 212 14.87 5.78 -9.65
CA ILE A 212 16.18 5.11 -9.55
C ILE A 212 16.54 4.38 -10.84
N ALA A 213 15.60 3.65 -11.45
CA ALA A 213 15.84 2.96 -12.71
C ALA A 213 16.27 3.91 -13.84
N LEU A 214 15.65 5.09 -13.92
CA LEU A 214 16.04 6.14 -14.88
C LEU A 214 17.47 6.66 -14.60
N LEU A 215 17.80 6.90 -13.33
CA LEU A 215 19.12 7.40 -12.92
C LEU A 215 20.23 6.36 -13.20
N LEU A 216 19.96 5.08 -12.93
CA LEU A 216 20.85 3.98 -13.30
C LEU A 216 21.04 3.89 -14.82
N ALA A 217 19.97 4.02 -15.61
CA ALA A 217 20.06 4.03 -17.08
C ALA A 217 20.93 5.19 -17.59
N ILE A 218 20.84 6.39 -16.98
CA ILE A 218 21.72 7.52 -17.29
C ILE A 218 23.19 7.18 -16.98
N LEU A 219 23.47 6.59 -15.81
CA LEU A 219 24.83 6.19 -15.43
C LEU A 219 25.41 5.11 -16.34
N ILE A 220 24.61 4.12 -16.74
CA ILE A 220 25.01 3.08 -17.71
C ILE A 220 25.25 3.70 -19.09
N GLY A 221 24.40 4.63 -19.53
CA GLY A 221 24.62 5.36 -20.78
C GLY A 221 25.92 6.17 -20.76
N LEU A 222 26.21 6.83 -19.63
CA LEU A 222 27.49 7.52 -19.39
C LEU A 222 28.67 6.56 -19.36
N ALA A 223 28.52 5.36 -18.80
CA ALA A 223 29.53 4.31 -18.83
C ALA A 223 29.97 4.02 -20.27
N VAL A 224 29.00 3.66 -21.12
CA VAL A 224 29.20 3.35 -22.53
C VAL A 224 29.78 4.55 -23.25
N ALA A 225 29.30 5.75 -22.94
CA ALA A 225 29.77 7.00 -23.53
C ALA A 225 31.27 7.24 -23.38
N ASN A 226 31.86 6.76 -22.29
CA ASN A 226 33.26 6.99 -21.95
C ASN A 226 34.17 5.82 -22.33
N LEU A 227 33.65 4.64 -22.65
CA LEU A 227 34.47 3.52 -23.10
C LEU A 227 35.13 3.79 -24.47
N PRO A 228 36.33 3.24 -24.74
CA PRO A 228 36.91 3.27 -26.08
C PRO A 228 35.94 2.68 -27.12
N ALA A 229 35.84 3.29 -28.30
CA ALA A 229 34.87 2.90 -29.35
C ALA A 229 34.86 1.39 -29.67
N ARG A 230 36.03 0.74 -29.63
CA ARG A 230 36.17 -0.72 -29.85
C ARG A 230 35.43 -1.59 -28.83
N TRP A 231 35.17 -1.08 -27.62
CA TRP A 231 34.54 -1.80 -26.51
C TRP A 231 33.06 -1.44 -26.31
N GLN A 232 32.59 -0.33 -26.89
CA GLN A 232 31.22 0.16 -26.67
C GLN A 232 30.15 -0.84 -27.08
N LEU A 233 30.30 -1.45 -28.27
CA LEU A 233 29.35 -2.47 -28.75
C LEU A 233 29.37 -3.69 -27.84
N SER A 234 30.54 -4.25 -27.52
CA SER A 234 30.65 -5.42 -26.64
C SER A 234 30.06 -5.17 -25.26
N PHE A 235 30.35 -4.02 -24.64
CA PHE A 235 29.76 -3.65 -23.34
C PHE A 235 28.25 -3.51 -23.43
N THR A 236 27.73 -2.91 -24.51
CA THR A 236 26.28 -2.77 -24.72
C THR A 236 25.61 -4.15 -24.86
N LEU A 237 26.19 -5.05 -25.65
CA LEU A 237 25.66 -6.41 -25.84
C LEU A 237 25.67 -7.20 -24.53
N VAL A 238 26.78 -7.17 -23.79
CA VAL A 238 26.89 -7.81 -22.46
C VAL A 238 25.90 -7.20 -21.46
N GLY A 239 25.75 -5.87 -21.47
CA GLY A 239 24.79 -5.18 -20.62
C GLY A 239 23.35 -5.60 -20.90
N ILE A 240 22.96 -5.71 -22.18
CA ILE A 240 21.64 -6.22 -22.59
C ILE A 240 21.45 -7.67 -22.11
N LEU A 241 22.46 -8.54 -22.28
CA LEU A 241 22.39 -9.93 -21.82
C LEU A 241 22.21 -10.03 -20.30
N LEU A 242 23.01 -9.29 -19.52
CA LEU A 242 22.92 -9.28 -18.06
C LEU A 242 21.55 -8.79 -17.58
N ILE A 243 21.05 -7.69 -18.15
CA ILE A 243 19.73 -7.14 -17.82
C ILE A 243 18.65 -8.15 -18.20
N PHE A 244 18.71 -8.72 -19.40
CA PHE A 244 17.73 -9.71 -19.87
C PHE A 244 17.66 -10.91 -18.92
N PHE A 245 18.79 -11.58 -18.64
CA PHE A 245 18.80 -12.76 -17.77
C PHE A 245 18.40 -12.45 -16.33
N SER A 246 18.73 -11.26 -15.81
CA SER A 246 18.24 -10.82 -14.50
C SER A 246 16.72 -10.58 -14.47
N ALA A 247 16.12 -10.29 -15.61
CA ALA A 247 14.70 -10.01 -15.74
C ALA A 247 13.87 -11.23 -16.18
N VAL A 248 14.49 -12.34 -16.59
CA VAL A 248 13.78 -13.56 -17.05
C VAL A 248 12.70 -14.01 -16.08
N PRO A 249 12.92 -14.06 -14.75
CA PRO A 249 11.87 -14.46 -13.82
C PRO A 249 10.61 -13.55 -13.89
N LEU A 250 10.78 -12.27 -14.21
CA LEU A 250 9.69 -11.30 -14.35
C LEU A 250 8.92 -11.43 -15.67
N LEU A 251 9.41 -12.24 -16.62
CA LEU A 251 8.76 -12.47 -17.92
C LEU A 251 7.68 -13.56 -17.88
N TYR A 252 7.40 -14.12 -16.71
CA TYR A 252 6.34 -15.11 -16.47
C TYR A 252 5.24 -14.55 -15.56
N PRO A 253 4.58 -13.43 -15.93
CA PRO A 253 3.45 -12.94 -15.17
C PRO A 253 2.28 -13.93 -15.25
N ARG A 254 1.49 -14.01 -14.18
CA ARG A 254 0.21 -14.70 -14.22
C ARG A 254 -0.78 -13.89 -15.04
N TYR A 255 -1.37 -14.54 -16.04
CA TYR A 255 -2.53 -14.01 -16.74
C TYR A 255 -3.73 -14.29 -15.83
N TYR A 256 -4.32 -13.23 -15.27
CA TYR A 256 -5.66 -13.33 -14.68
C TYR A 256 -6.63 -13.78 -15.76
N ASP A 257 -7.69 -14.49 -15.36
CA ASP A 257 -8.83 -14.67 -16.25
C ASP A 257 -9.24 -13.30 -16.80
N PRO A 258 -9.40 -13.17 -18.12
CA PRO A 258 -9.84 -11.91 -18.70
C PRO A 258 -11.16 -11.52 -18.03
N LEU A 259 -11.22 -10.27 -17.55
CA LEU A 259 -12.47 -9.69 -17.07
C LEU A 259 -13.58 -10.01 -18.08
N PRO A 260 -14.77 -10.45 -17.63
CA PRO A 260 -15.87 -10.77 -18.54
C PRO A 260 -16.13 -9.56 -19.44
N ALA A 261 -15.89 -9.74 -20.74
CA ALA A 261 -16.04 -8.68 -21.73
C ALA A 261 -17.45 -8.76 -22.35
N PRO A 262 -18.20 -7.66 -22.43
CA PRO A 262 -17.83 -6.29 -22.03
C PRO A 262 -18.19 -5.93 -20.57
N PRO A 263 -17.38 -5.08 -19.89
CA PRO A 263 -17.76 -4.53 -18.59
C PRO A 263 -18.99 -3.63 -18.71
N THR A 264 -19.95 -3.78 -17.80
CA THR A 264 -21.16 -2.94 -17.72
C THR A 264 -21.13 -2.12 -16.43
N ILE A 265 -21.81 -0.97 -16.40
CA ILE A 265 -21.93 -0.15 -15.16
C ILE A 265 -22.59 -0.97 -14.05
N ALA A 266 -23.61 -1.77 -14.37
CA ALA A 266 -24.21 -2.70 -13.43
C ALA A 266 -23.24 -3.79 -12.93
N GLY A 267 -22.29 -4.23 -13.76
CA GLY A 267 -21.20 -5.11 -13.33
C GLY A 267 -20.22 -4.42 -12.39
N MET A 268 -19.91 -3.15 -12.64
CA MET A 268 -19.06 -2.32 -11.79
C MET A 268 -19.70 -2.09 -10.41
N HIS A 269 -20.97 -1.70 -10.33
CA HIS A 269 -21.65 -1.53 -9.04
C HIS A 269 -21.73 -2.83 -8.23
N ARG A 270 -22.04 -3.97 -8.87
CA ARG A 270 -22.02 -5.27 -8.19
C ARG A 270 -20.65 -5.61 -7.62
N TYR A 271 -19.58 -5.31 -8.37
CA TYR A 271 -18.21 -5.52 -7.89
C TYR A 271 -17.90 -4.60 -6.71
N GLU A 272 -18.23 -3.30 -6.83
CA GLU A 272 -18.05 -2.29 -5.78
C GLU A 272 -18.77 -2.70 -4.48
N GLN A 273 -20.05 -3.08 -4.55
CA GLN A 273 -20.81 -3.59 -3.41
C GLN A 273 -20.15 -4.82 -2.77
N ALA A 274 -19.71 -5.78 -3.59
CA ALA A 274 -19.09 -7.02 -3.11
C ALA A 274 -17.79 -6.76 -2.32
N ILE A 275 -17.06 -5.69 -2.64
CA ILE A 275 -15.81 -5.33 -1.97
C ILE A 275 -15.97 -4.16 -0.98
N GLY A 276 -17.19 -3.65 -0.78
CA GLY A 276 -17.45 -2.48 0.06
C GLY A 276 -16.86 -1.15 -0.47
N ALA A 277 -16.52 -1.09 -1.76
CA ALA A 277 -16.12 0.14 -2.43
C ALA A 277 -17.35 0.87 -2.99
N ILE A 278 -17.24 2.18 -3.25
CA ILE A 278 -18.36 2.98 -3.79
C ILE A 278 -17.86 3.87 -4.91
N GLY A 279 -18.34 3.65 -6.13
CA GLY A 279 -17.84 4.33 -7.31
C GLY A 279 -16.32 4.16 -7.45
N THR A 280 -15.66 5.17 -8.03
CA THR A 280 -14.21 5.13 -8.29
C THR A 280 -13.31 5.37 -7.06
N THR A 281 -13.83 5.26 -5.83
CA THR A 281 -13.04 5.42 -4.58
C THR A 281 -12.90 4.10 -3.84
N SER A 282 -11.79 3.94 -3.10
CA SER A 282 -11.48 2.69 -2.37
C SER A 282 -11.91 2.74 -0.90
N PHE A 283 -11.70 3.86 -0.22
CA PHE A 283 -12.02 4.07 1.21
C PHE A 283 -12.94 5.26 1.45
N GLY A 284 -13.55 5.80 0.37
CA GLY A 284 -14.31 7.04 0.42
C GLY A 284 -13.45 8.29 0.35
N GLU A 285 -12.15 8.19 0.04
CA GLU A 285 -11.19 9.30 0.06
C GLU A 285 -11.53 10.44 -0.92
N TYR A 286 -12.29 10.14 -1.98
CA TYR A 286 -12.75 11.13 -2.95
C TYR A 286 -14.20 11.57 -2.73
N LEU A 287 -14.86 11.07 -1.69
CA LEU A 287 -16.17 11.58 -1.30
C LEU A 287 -16.02 13.03 -0.79
N PRO A 288 -16.94 13.94 -1.17
CA PRO A 288 -16.94 15.28 -0.63
C PRO A 288 -17.07 15.29 0.90
N ILE A 289 -16.52 16.32 1.56
CA ILE A 289 -16.56 16.44 3.04
C ILE A 289 -17.98 16.48 3.63
N TRP A 290 -18.99 16.82 2.83
CA TRP A 290 -20.39 16.84 3.25
C TRP A 290 -21.03 15.45 3.32
N VAL A 291 -20.36 14.41 2.82
CA VAL A 291 -20.81 13.02 2.92
C VAL A 291 -20.38 12.47 4.28
N GLN A 292 -21.18 12.71 5.32
CA GLN A 292 -20.84 12.28 6.68
C GLN A 292 -21.02 10.78 6.89
N GLN A 293 -21.97 10.19 6.18
CA GLN A 293 -22.21 8.75 6.16
C GLN A 293 -22.00 8.20 4.75
N THR A 294 -21.05 7.27 4.63
CA THR A 294 -20.79 6.53 3.39
C THR A 294 -22.01 5.66 3.06
N PRO A 295 -22.67 5.82 1.90
CA PRO A 295 -23.89 5.06 1.58
C PRO A 295 -23.56 3.61 1.22
N SER A 296 -24.33 2.66 1.75
CA SER A 296 -24.19 1.23 1.41
C SER A 296 -24.85 0.86 0.09
N GLU A 297 -25.79 1.68 -0.40
CA GLU A 297 -26.59 1.42 -1.60
C GLU A 297 -26.86 2.72 -2.39
N SER A 298 -27.19 2.57 -3.68
CA SER A 298 -27.59 3.68 -4.55
C SER A 298 -28.98 3.47 -5.14
N PRO A 299 -29.90 4.46 -5.04
CA PRO A 299 -31.23 4.37 -5.65
C PRO A 299 -31.18 4.37 -7.19
N LEU A 300 -30.04 4.77 -7.77
CA LEU A 300 -29.83 4.74 -9.22
C LEU A 300 -29.43 3.35 -9.72
N GLU A 301 -28.97 2.47 -8.84
CA GLU A 301 -28.43 1.18 -9.22
C GLU A 301 -29.45 0.26 -9.92
N PRO A 302 -30.69 0.11 -9.44
CA PRO A 302 -31.72 -0.63 -10.17
C PRO A 302 -31.96 -0.09 -11.59
N LEU A 303 -31.81 1.21 -11.80
CA LEU A 303 -31.96 1.82 -13.13
C LEU A 303 -30.83 1.37 -14.07
N TYR A 304 -29.59 1.34 -13.59
CA TYR A 304 -28.46 0.81 -14.35
C TYR A 304 -28.59 -0.69 -14.64
N GLN A 305 -29.06 -1.46 -13.67
CA GLN A 305 -29.26 -2.91 -13.82
C GLN A 305 -30.33 -3.21 -14.89
N ASN A 306 -31.42 -2.45 -14.89
CA ASN A 306 -32.54 -2.62 -15.82
C ASN A 306 -32.40 -1.81 -17.12
N GLN A 307 -31.27 -1.11 -17.31
CA GLN A 307 -31.01 -0.23 -18.47
C GLN A 307 -32.10 0.83 -18.68
N LEU A 308 -32.65 1.36 -17.59
CA LEU A 308 -33.66 2.42 -17.58
C LEU A 308 -33.00 3.81 -17.67
N PRO A 309 -33.76 4.85 -18.04
CA PRO A 309 -33.29 6.23 -17.94
C PRO A 309 -32.79 6.54 -16.52
N ILE A 310 -31.61 7.14 -16.40
CA ILE A 310 -31.00 7.48 -15.11
C ILE A 310 -31.52 8.82 -14.63
N GLU A 311 -32.62 8.78 -13.88
CA GLU A 311 -33.24 9.95 -13.30
C GLU A 311 -32.57 10.29 -11.97
N ARG A 312 -31.87 11.43 -11.93
CA ARG A 312 -31.12 11.84 -10.73
C ARG A 312 -31.91 12.75 -9.81
N LEU A 313 -33.03 13.31 -10.24
CA LEU A 313 -33.91 14.08 -9.36
C LEU A 313 -34.64 13.11 -8.43
N ASP A 314 -34.61 13.39 -7.12
CA ASP A 314 -35.28 12.56 -6.12
C ASP A 314 -36.75 13.02 -5.97
N PRO A 315 -37.74 12.23 -6.45
CA PRO A 315 -39.13 12.62 -6.37
C PRO A 315 -39.67 12.64 -4.93
N ALA A 316 -38.97 12.03 -3.96
CA ALA A 316 -39.40 12.01 -2.56
C ALA A 316 -39.38 13.40 -1.90
N TYR A 317 -38.63 14.35 -2.48
CA TYR A 317 -38.56 15.74 -2.01
C TYR A 317 -39.55 16.66 -2.73
N LEU A 318 -40.28 16.17 -3.73
CA LEU A 318 -41.31 16.94 -4.41
C LEU A 318 -42.67 16.72 -3.73
N PRO A 319 -43.55 17.75 -3.67
CA PRO A 319 -44.88 17.58 -3.13
C PRO A 319 -45.70 16.65 -4.05
N PRO A 320 -46.69 15.90 -3.54
CA PRO A 320 -47.47 14.95 -4.35
C PRO A 320 -48.18 15.58 -5.56
N ALA A 321 -48.43 16.89 -5.51
CA ALA A 321 -49.07 17.65 -6.58
C ALA A 321 -48.07 18.27 -7.58
N ALA A 322 -46.76 18.13 -7.37
CA ALA A 322 -45.76 18.55 -8.35
C ALA A 322 -45.70 17.58 -9.53
N SER A 323 -45.37 18.10 -10.71
CA SER A 323 -45.17 17.30 -11.92
C SER A 323 -43.86 17.68 -12.61
N ILE A 324 -43.20 16.67 -13.19
CA ILE A 324 -42.01 16.85 -14.00
C ILE A 324 -42.45 16.81 -15.47
N GLU A 325 -42.44 17.96 -16.14
CA GLU A 325 -42.87 18.06 -17.55
C GLU A 325 -41.83 17.48 -18.50
N SER A 326 -40.55 17.71 -18.20
CA SER A 326 -39.43 17.12 -18.94
C SER A 326 -38.17 17.10 -18.09
N ALA A 327 -37.31 16.11 -18.34
CA ALA A 327 -36.02 16.01 -17.68
C ALA A 327 -34.96 15.49 -18.66
N SER A 328 -33.76 16.08 -18.60
CA SER A 328 -32.58 15.67 -19.35
C SER A 328 -31.39 15.56 -18.42
N TYR A 329 -30.80 14.38 -18.34
CA TYR A 329 -29.68 14.07 -17.45
C TYR A 329 -28.43 13.72 -18.28
N GLY A 330 -27.38 14.52 -18.15
CA GLY A 330 -26.03 14.22 -18.62
C GLY A 330 -25.02 14.32 -17.48
N PHE A 331 -23.79 13.82 -17.62
CA PHE A 331 -22.83 13.71 -16.49
C PHE A 331 -22.67 15.00 -15.66
N ASN A 332 -22.38 16.12 -16.34
CA ASN A 332 -22.13 17.42 -15.72
C ASN A 332 -23.29 18.42 -15.87
N ARG A 333 -24.45 17.97 -16.38
CA ARG A 333 -25.59 18.84 -16.70
C ARG A 333 -26.90 18.13 -16.43
N VAL A 334 -27.80 18.78 -15.71
CA VAL A 334 -29.18 18.34 -15.52
C VAL A 334 -30.09 19.50 -15.87
N GLU A 335 -31.11 19.24 -16.67
CA GLU A 335 -32.13 20.21 -17.02
C GLU A 335 -33.49 19.59 -16.79
N VAL A 336 -34.32 20.23 -15.95
CA VAL A 336 -35.65 19.74 -15.60
C VAL A 336 -36.63 20.89 -15.67
N ILE A 337 -37.82 20.64 -16.22
CA ILE A 337 -38.98 21.53 -16.12
C ILE A 337 -39.92 20.92 -15.09
N ILE A 338 -40.12 21.63 -13.99
CA ILE A 338 -40.90 21.18 -12.83
C ILE A 338 -42.02 22.19 -12.59
N ASP A 339 -43.25 21.71 -12.48
CA ASP A 339 -44.39 22.47 -12.00
C ASP A 339 -44.70 22.05 -10.56
N ALA A 340 -44.52 22.97 -9.61
CA ALA A 340 -44.76 22.72 -8.18
C ALA A 340 -45.71 23.78 -7.61
N PRO A 341 -46.83 23.40 -6.97
CA PRO A 341 -47.85 24.36 -6.52
C PRO A 341 -47.44 25.14 -5.25
N GLU A 342 -46.41 24.69 -4.55
CA GLU A 342 -45.87 25.31 -3.34
C GLU A 342 -44.34 25.36 -3.39
N PRO A 343 -43.69 26.28 -2.64
CA PRO A 343 -42.24 26.29 -2.55
C PRO A 343 -41.73 24.95 -2.03
N THR A 344 -40.77 24.36 -2.74
CA THR A 344 -40.28 23.02 -2.42
C THR A 344 -38.76 22.93 -2.49
N GLN A 345 -38.23 22.05 -1.67
CA GLN A 345 -36.85 21.62 -1.77
C GLN A 345 -36.72 20.61 -2.91
N VAL A 346 -35.68 20.76 -3.73
CA VAL A 346 -35.39 19.88 -4.86
C VAL A 346 -34.02 19.26 -4.61
N VAL A 347 -33.95 17.92 -4.60
CA VAL A 347 -32.73 17.16 -4.26
C VAL A 347 -32.34 16.24 -5.40
N PHE A 348 -31.04 16.13 -5.68
CA PHE A 348 -30.51 15.23 -6.69
C PHE A 348 -29.65 14.13 -6.07
N HIS A 349 -29.74 12.90 -6.57
CA HIS A 349 -28.83 11.78 -6.32
C HIS A 349 -27.45 12.01 -6.94
N THR A 350 -26.80 13.10 -6.54
CA THR A 350 -25.44 13.49 -6.90
C THR A 350 -24.85 14.21 -5.70
N PHE A 351 -23.65 13.80 -5.27
CA PHE A 351 -22.98 14.48 -4.16
C PHE A 351 -22.62 15.91 -4.52
N TYR A 352 -22.78 16.80 -3.56
CA TYR A 352 -22.39 18.19 -3.69
C TYR A 352 -20.86 18.31 -3.73
N PHE A 353 -20.37 19.12 -4.68
CA PHE A 353 -18.97 19.50 -4.79
C PHE A 353 -18.89 20.97 -5.28
N PRO A 354 -17.95 21.79 -4.78
CA PRO A 354 -17.79 23.16 -5.24
C PRO A 354 -17.56 23.24 -6.75
N GLY A 355 -18.45 23.93 -7.45
CA GLY A 355 -18.47 24.00 -8.92
C GLY A 355 -19.85 23.71 -9.50
N TRP A 356 -20.71 22.99 -8.78
CA TRP A 356 -22.12 22.89 -9.13
C TRP A 356 -22.80 24.26 -9.00
N THR A 357 -23.56 24.62 -10.04
CA THR A 357 -24.33 25.87 -10.11
C THR A 357 -25.72 25.57 -10.60
N ALA A 358 -26.72 26.27 -10.06
CA ALA A 358 -28.10 26.16 -10.48
C ALA A 358 -28.62 27.49 -11.06
N TYR A 359 -29.49 27.38 -12.05
CA TYR A 359 -30.23 28.50 -12.63
C TYR A 359 -31.71 28.15 -12.71
N LEU A 360 -32.57 29.04 -12.22
CA LEU A 360 -34.02 28.94 -12.32
C LEU A 360 -34.50 30.00 -13.31
N ASP A 361 -35.08 29.57 -14.43
CA ASP A 361 -35.50 30.46 -15.53
C ASP A 361 -34.41 31.43 -16.00
N GLY A 362 -33.15 30.97 -15.96
CA GLY A 362 -31.96 31.73 -16.33
C GLY A 362 -31.39 32.62 -15.23
N GLN A 363 -32.04 32.73 -14.06
CA GLN A 363 -31.50 33.46 -12.91
C GLN A 363 -30.72 32.54 -11.98
N PRO A 364 -29.56 32.95 -11.42
CA PRO A 364 -28.78 32.13 -10.49
C PRO A 364 -29.61 31.74 -9.26
N LEU A 365 -29.54 30.47 -8.89
CA LEU A 365 -30.16 29.93 -7.68
C LEU A 365 -29.08 29.31 -6.78
N PRO A 366 -29.08 29.59 -5.46
CA PRO A 366 -28.17 28.94 -4.53
C PRO A 366 -28.34 27.42 -4.55
N VAL A 367 -27.22 26.71 -4.53
CA VAL A 367 -27.18 25.25 -4.47
C VAL A 367 -26.17 24.83 -3.42
N GLY A 368 -26.50 23.81 -2.65
CA GLY A 368 -25.68 23.35 -1.53
C GLY A 368 -25.91 21.89 -1.19
N PRO A 369 -25.16 21.38 -0.20
CA PRO A 369 -25.44 20.10 0.42
C PRO A 369 -26.64 20.26 1.36
N VAL A 370 -27.70 19.49 1.12
CA VAL A 370 -28.97 19.66 1.85
C VAL A 370 -29.28 18.47 2.78
N THR A 371 -28.68 17.32 2.53
CA THR A 371 -28.91 16.10 3.31
C THR A 371 -27.68 15.75 4.15
N GLU A 372 -27.87 14.94 5.21
CA GLU A 372 -26.76 14.34 5.96
C GLU A 372 -25.84 13.47 5.08
N ARG A 373 -26.36 13.05 3.90
CA ARG A 373 -25.63 12.33 2.86
C ARG A 373 -24.85 13.24 1.91
N GLY A 374 -24.88 14.56 2.09
CA GLY A 374 -24.14 15.51 1.27
C GLY A 374 -24.64 15.64 -0.17
N LEU A 375 -25.92 15.34 -0.43
CA LEU A 375 -26.51 15.45 -1.77
C LEU A 375 -26.76 16.90 -2.17
N ILE A 376 -26.68 17.17 -3.48
CA ILE A 376 -27.05 18.47 -4.06
C ILE A 376 -28.53 18.74 -3.80
N GLY A 377 -28.83 19.90 -3.21
CA GLY A 377 -30.19 20.41 -3.10
C GLY A 377 -30.28 21.92 -3.26
N LEU A 378 -31.50 22.39 -3.54
CA LEU A 378 -31.87 23.79 -3.74
C LEU A 378 -33.33 24.04 -3.35
N GLU A 379 -33.64 25.27 -2.99
CA GLU A 379 -35.00 25.72 -2.68
C GLU A 379 -35.61 26.37 -3.92
N MET A 380 -36.75 25.84 -4.38
CA MET A 380 -37.47 26.33 -5.55
C MET A 380 -38.79 26.98 -5.13
N PRO A 381 -39.14 28.18 -5.63
CA PRO A 381 -40.45 28.78 -5.41
C PRO A 381 -41.56 27.99 -6.11
N ALA A 382 -42.81 28.25 -5.71
CA ALA A 382 -43.99 27.71 -6.38
C ALA A 382 -44.13 28.22 -7.82
N GLY A 383 -44.49 27.34 -8.73
CA GLY A 383 -44.76 27.61 -10.14
C GLY A 383 -44.13 26.55 -11.07
N SER A 384 -44.35 26.74 -12.37
CA SER A 384 -43.65 26.00 -13.43
C SER A 384 -42.35 26.71 -13.77
N HIS A 385 -41.24 26.01 -13.53
CA HIS A 385 -39.90 26.55 -13.66
C HIS A 385 -38.98 25.63 -14.44
N ARG A 386 -38.10 26.24 -15.25
CA ARG A 386 -36.98 25.55 -15.88
C ARG A 386 -35.75 25.63 -14.98
N LEU A 387 -35.41 24.50 -14.39
CA LEU A 387 -34.23 24.32 -13.55
C LEU A 387 -33.07 23.75 -14.35
N LEU A 388 -31.95 24.47 -14.38
CA LEU A 388 -30.69 24.03 -14.96
C LEU A 388 -29.63 23.89 -13.87
N LEU A 389 -29.15 22.67 -13.65
CA LEU A 389 -28.01 22.35 -12.78
C LEU A 389 -26.81 21.98 -13.66
N PHE A 390 -25.67 22.65 -13.48
CA PHE A 390 -24.48 22.40 -14.30
C PHE A 390 -23.20 22.55 -13.48
N PHE A 391 -22.24 21.66 -13.74
CA PHE A 391 -20.92 21.68 -13.12
C PHE A 391 -19.96 22.61 -13.88
N GLN A 392 -19.63 23.74 -13.28
CA GLN A 392 -18.71 24.73 -13.82
C GLN A 392 -17.30 24.52 -13.29
N GLU A 393 -16.33 25.04 -14.04
CA GLU A 393 -14.95 25.15 -13.58
C GLU A 393 -14.87 26.11 -12.39
N THR A 394 -14.30 25.63 -11.28
CA THR A 394 -14.03 26.46 -10.11
C THR A 394 -13.06 27.60 -10.47
N PRO A 395 -13.00 28.68 -9.67
CA PRO A 395 -12.01 29.75 -9.87
C PRO A 395 -10.57 29.22 -9.92
N VAL A 396 -10.24 28.22 -9.08
CA VAL A 396 -8.92 27.58 -9.03
C VAL A 396 -8.62 26.85 -10.33
N ARG A 397 -9.55 26.03 -10.83
CA ARG A 397 -9.37 25.30 -12.10
C ARG A 397 -9.25 26.25 -13.29
N ARG A 398 -10.06 27.31 -13.34
CA ARG A 398 -9.93 28.36 -14.37
C ARG A 398 -8.56 29.02 -14.35
N ALA A 399 -8.06 29.38 -13.15
CA ALA A 399 -6.73 29.94 -12.99
C ALA A 399 -5.63 28.96 -13.41
N ALA A 400 -5.75 27.68 -13.03
CA ALA A 400 -4.82 26.62 -13.39
C ALA A 400 -4.77 26.37 -14.91
N ASN A 401 -5.93 26.32 -15.56
CA ASN A 401 -6.08 26.22 -17.02
C ASN A 401 -5.44 27.44 -17.71
N GLY A 402 -5.70 28.66 -17.20
CA GLY A 402 -5.10 29.89 -17.72
C GLY A 402 -3.57 29.91 -17.59
N LEU A 403 -3.03 29.48 -16.46
CA LEU A 403 -1.59 29.38 -16.22
C LEU A 403 -0.93 28.35 -17.15
N SER A 404 -1.59 27.20 -17.35
CA SER A 404 -1.15 26.16 -18.30
C SER A 404 -1.12 26.68 -19.73
N LEU A 405 -2.21 27.31 -20.17
CA LEU A 405 -2.31 27.90 -21.50
C LEU A 405 -1.24 28.97 -21.72
N LEU A 406 -1.08 29.91 -20.76
CA LEU A 406 -0.06 30.96 -20.84
C LEU A 406 1.35 30.37 -20.94
N SER A 407 1.65 29.35 -20.12
CA SER A 407 2.95 28.66 -20.15
C SER A 407 3.18 27.98 -21.51
N GLY A 408 2.16 27.32 -22.05
CA GLY A 408 2.20 26.72 -23.38
C GLY A 408 2.41 27.74 -24.51
N LEU A 409 1.72 28.89 -24.44
CA LEU A 409 1.89 29.99 -25.41
C LEU A 409 3.29 30.60 -25.34
N ILE A 410 3.85 30.77 -24.13
CA ILE A 410 5.23 31.25 -23.96
C ILE A 410 6.21 30.24 -24.59
N LEU A 411 6.05 28.94 -24.31
CA LEU A 411 6.91 27.90 -24.88
C LEU A 411 6.79 27.82 -26.42
N ALA A 412 5.58 27.97 -26.95
CA ALA A 412 5.35 28.05 -28.40
C ALA A 412 6.04 29.28 -28.99
N ALA A 413 5.85 30.47 -28.42
CA ALA A 413 6.50 31.70 -28.86
C ALA A 413 8.03 31.60 -28.82
N LEU A 414 8.60 30.98 -27.77
CA LEU A 414 10.03 30.70 -27.66
C LEU A 414 10.51 29.71 -28.74
N SER A 415 9.66 28.78 -29.16
CA SER A 415 9.98 27.80 -30.22
C SER A 415 9.96 28.43 -31.62
N PHE A 416 9.12 29.46 -31.83
CA PHE A 416 9.05 30.23 -33.08
C PHE A 416 9.97 31.45 -33.12
N ALA A 417 10.54 31.87 -31.98
CA ALA A 417 11.49 32.96 -31.94
C ALA A 417 12.69 32.67 -32.87
N PRO A 418 13.08 33.60 -33.77
CA PRO A 418 14.12 33.35 -34.76
C PRO A 418 15.41 33.00 -34.04
N ASN A 419 15.75 31.71 -34.11
CA ASN A 419 16.94 31.17 -33.47
C ASN A 419 18.16 31.81 -34.13
N ARG A 420 18.81 32.78 -33.47
CA ARG A 420 20.08 33.38 -33.93
C ARG A 420 21.19 32.34 -34.05
N VAL A 421 20.98 31.15 -33.49
CA VAL A 421 21.83 29.97 -33.64
C VAL A 421 21.04 28.89 -34.37
N LYS A 422 21.33 28.69 -35.67
CA LYS A 422 20.86 27.50 -36.39
C LYS A 422 21.61 26.28 -35.86
N TYR A 423 21.08 25.65 -34.81
CA TYR A 423 21.52 24.31 -34.43
C TYR A 423 21.02 23.36 -35.53
N ARG A 424 21.88 23.06 -36.51
CA ARG A 424 21.72 21.82 -37.28
C ARG A 424 21.97 20.68 -36.30
N VAL A 425 20.92 20.24 -35.61
CA VAL A 425 20.89 18.92 -34.99
C VAL A 425 20.91 17.94 -36.15
N ARG A 426 22.11 17.62 -36.67
CA ARG A 426 22.28 16.42 -37.47
C ARG A 426 22.05 15.30 -36.48
N PHE A 427 20.91 14.61 -36.56
CA PHE A 427 20.82 13.32 -35.91
C PHE A 427 22.00 12.51 -36.46
N PRO A 428 22.99 12.17 -35.62
CA PRO A 428 24.06 11.29 -36.07
C PRO A 428 23.38 10.03 -36.60
N SER A 429 23.88 9.48 -37.71
CA SER A 429 23.37 8.23 -38.25
C SER A 429 23.22 7.23 -37.11
N LEU A 430 21.97 6.84 -36.84
CA LEU A 430 21.58 5.89 -35.82
C LEU A 430 22.30 4.57 -36.11
N LEU A 431 23.35 4.28 -35.34
CA LEU A 431 24.17 3.06 -35.41
C LEU A 431 24.89 2.86 -36.78
N SER A 432 26.07 2.26 -36.77
CA SER A 432 26.62 1.70 -38.01
C SER A 432 25.78 0.49 -38.44
N ILE A 433 25.71 0.17 -39.74
CA ILE A 433 25.01 -1.04 -40.23
C ILE A 433 25.45 -2.29 -39.43
N PRO A 434 26.76 -2.52 -39.16
CA PRO A 434 27.18 -3.63 -38.32
C PRO A 434 26.62 -3.60 -36.89
N GLN A 435 26.55 -2.43 -36.25
CA GLN A 435 25.98 -2.28 -34.91
C GLN A 435 24.47 -2.56 -34.92
N PHE A 436 23.75 -2.05 -35.92
CA PHE A 436 22.33 -2.32 -36.09
C PHE A 436 22.08 -3.82 -36.29
N LEU A 437 22.82 -4.46 -37.19
CA LEU A 437 22.70 -5.90 -37.43
C LEU A 437 23.03 -6.72 -36.18
N ALA A 438 24.07 -6.34 -35.42
CA ALA A 438 24.42 -7.02 -34.17
C ALA A 438 23.32 -6.91 -33.10
N LEU A 439 22.73 -5.72 -32.93
CA LEU A 439 21.64 -5.50 -31.97
C LEU A 439 20.36 -6.23 -32.39
N THR A 440 20.02 -6.20 -33.69
CA THR A 440 18.88 -6.94 -34.24
C THR A 440 19.09 -8.45 -34.09
N ALA A 441 20.28 -8.96 -34.40
CA ALA A 441 20.63 -10.37 -34.21
C ALA A 441 20.49 -10.77 -32.74
N LEU A 442 21.03 -9.98 -31.81
CA LEU A 442 20.88 -10.23 -30.37
C LEU A 442 19.41 -10.23 -29.96
N ALA A 443 18.60 -9.25 -30.39
CA ALA A 443 17.18 -9.18 -30.07
C ALA A 443 16.43 -10.42 -30.56
N LEU A 444 16.68 -10.85 -31.81
CA LEU A 444 16.11 -12.08 -32.35
C LEU A 444 16.57 -13.32 -31.58
N THR A 445 17.86 -13.41 -31.25
CA THR A 445 18.39 -14.51 -30.43
C THR A 445 17.71 -14.55 -29.07
N LEU A 446 17.55 -13.42 -28.37
CA LEU A 446 16.88 -13.37 -27.07
C LEU A 446 15.40 -13.80 -27.17
N ILE A 447 14.68 -13.36 -28.19
CA ILE A 447 13.29 -13.77 -28.44
C ILE A 447 13.21 -15.28 -28.73
N LEU A 448 14.12 -15.80 -29.55
CA LEU A 448 14.17 -17.23 -29.87
C LEU A 448 14.57 -18.05 -28.64
N THR A 449 15.56 -17.62 -27.86
CA THR A 449 15.96 -18.26 -26.60
C THR A 449 14.80 -18.30 -25.62
N LYS A 450 14.05 -17.20 -25.49
CA LYS A 450 12.86 -17.15 -24.64
C LYS A 450 11.78 -18.12 -25.12
N SER A 451 11.36 -18.00 -26.38
CA SER A 451 10.21 -18.73 -26.93
C SER A 451 10.47 -20.22 -27.24
N LEU A 452 11.69 -20.58 -27.64
CA LEU A 452 12.05 -21.94 -28.02
C LEU A 452 12.75 -22.72 -26.91
N TYR A 453 13.33 -22.04 -25.92
CA TYR A 453 14.05 -22.71 -24.83
C TYR A 453 13.46 -22.40 -23.45
N LEU A 454 13.52 -21.15 -22.97
CA LEU A 454 13.11 -20.80 -21.60
C LEU A 454 11.62 -21.11 -21.33
N ASP A 455 10.74 -20.88 -22.31
CA ASP A 455 9.30 -21.16 -22.17
C ASP A 455 8.98 -22.67 -22.18
N ARG A 456 9.88 -23.50 -22.73
CA ARG A 456 9.63 -24.93 -22.96
C ARG A 456 10.32 -25.85 -21.97
N PHE A 457 11.40 -25.40 -21.35
CA PHE A 457 12.24 -26.22 -20.47
C PHE A 457 12.41 -25.54 -19.11
N ASP A 458 12.60 -26.36 -18.08
CA ASP A 458 13.00 -25.86 -16.77
C ASP A 458 14.49 -25.50 -16.77
N THR A 459 14.81 -24.39 -16.13
CA THR A 459 16.13 -23.77 -16.08
C THR A 459 16.39 -23.21 -14.68
N PRO A 460 17.63 -22.81 -14.34
CA PRO A 460 17.89 -22.12 -13.08
C PRO A 460 17.14 -20.79 -12.91
N LEU A 461 16.54 -20.23 -13.97
CA LEU A 461 15.80 -18.96 -13.92
C LEU A 461 14.27 -19.15 -13.93
N LYS A 462 13.79 -20.33 -14.33
CA LYS A 462 12.37 -20.67 -14.41
C LYS A 462 12.17 -22.15 -14.17
N GLN A 463 11.30 -22.52 -13.24
CA GLN A 463 10.93 -23.88 -12.91
C GLN A 463 9.42 -24.04 -13.04
N SER A 464 8.98 -25.20 -13.53
CA SER A 464 7.58 -25.60 -13.51
C SER A 464 7.26 -26.24 -12.17
N PHE A 465 6.04 -26.05 -11.67
CA PHE A 465 5.59 -26.77 -10.50
C PHE A 465 5.21 -28.19 -10.88
N ASN A 466 5.77 -29.16 -10.16
CA ASN A 466 5.59 -30.59 -10.39
C ASN A 466 4.78 -31.26 -9.25
N GLY A 467 4.08 -30.48 -8.42
CA GLY A 467 3.37 -30.96 -7.23
C GLY A 467 4.22 -31.01 -5.95
N GLN A 468 5.50 -30.67 -6.02
CA GLN A 468 6.39 -30.61 -4.86
C GLN A 468 7.08 -29.24 -4.75
N LEU A 469 7.30 -28.79 -3.51
CA LEU A 469 8.00 -27.55 -3.23
C LEU A 469 9.48 -27.84 -2.98
N GLY A 470 10.35 -27.40 -3.90
CA GLY A 470 11.79 -27.69 -3.84
C GLY A 470 12.59 -26.88 -2.83
N THR A 471 12.04 -25.79 -2.28
CA THR A 471 12.78 -24.82 -1.45
C THR A 471 12.09 -24.50 -0.11
N VAL A 472 11.07 -25.27 0.28
CA VAL A 472 10.34 -25.04 1.53
C VAL A 472 11.04 -25.76 2.69
N SER A 473 11.08 -25.10 3.84
CA SER A 473 11.78 -25.55 5.05
C SER A 473 11.12 -26.78 5.65
N HIS A 474 9.79 -26.81 5.71
CA HIS A 474 9.00 -27.94 6.21
C HIS A 474 7.99 -28.42 5.16
N PRO A 475 8.41 -29.22 4.16
CA PRO A 475 7.51 -29.77 3.16
C PRO A 475 6.58 -30.83 3.79
N LEU A 476 5.29 -30.78 3.46
CA LEU A 476 4.29 -31.75 3.91
C LEU A 476 3.12 -31.83 2.91
N GLN A 477 2.20 -32.76 3.08
CA GLN A 477 0.94 -32.76 2.32
C GLN A 477 -0.20 -33.11 3.26
N VAL A 478 -1.01 -32.11 3.61
CA VAL A 478 -2.18 -32.27 4.48
C VAL A 478 -3.41 -31.82 3.71
N ASN A 479 -4.38 -32.72 3.57
CA ASN A 479 -5.62 -32.46 2.85
C ASN A 479 -6.69 -31.89 3.78
N PHE A 480 -7.34 -30.82 3.35
CA PHE A 480 -8.46 -30.18 4.02
C PHE A 480 -9.73 -30.32 3.19
N GLY A 481 -10.67 -31.13 3.67
CA GLY A 481 -12.01 -31.29 3.08
C GLY A 481 -12.05 -31.65 1.59
N HIS A 482 -11.02 -32.33 1.05
CA HIS A 482 -10.83 -32.60 -0.38
C HIS A 482 -10.76 -31.34 -1.28
N GLN A 483 -10.60 -30.16 -0.68
CA GLN A 483 -10.62 -28.87 -1.38
C GLN A 483 -9.25 -28.21 -1.41
N PHE A 484 -8.48 -28.32 -0.32
CA PHE A 484 -7.15 -27.74 -0.21
C PHE A 484 -6.12 -28.78 0.19
N ASN A 485 -4.88 -28.56 -0.24
CA ASN A 485 -3.69 -29.23 0.25
C ASN A 485 -2.74 -28.18 0.83
N LEU A 486 -2.34 -28.35 2.09
CA LEU A 486 -1.18 -27.66 2.66
C LEU A 486 0.06 -28.43 2.21
N LEU A 487 0.87 -27.81 1.36
CA LEU A 487 2.06 -28.38 0.72
C LEU A 487 3.35 -28.20 1.56
N GLY A 488 3.28 -27.42 2.62
CA GLY A 488 4.42 -27.09 3.47
C GLY A 488 4.27 -25.75 4.14
N TYR A 489 5.24 -25.42 4.99
CA TYR A 489 5.38 -24.10 5.59
C TYR A 489 6.85 -23.71 5.80
N ASP A 490 7.09 -22.41 5.83
CA ASP A 490 8.29 -21.81 6.41
C ASP A 490 7.90 -21.14 7.73
N LEU A 491 8.73 -21.29 8.76
CA LEU A 491 8.52 -20.66 10.05
C LEU A 491 9.85 -20.12 10.57
N GLU A 492 9.95 -18.80 10.72
CA GLU A 492 11.14 -18.15 11.28
C GLU A 492 10.77 -17.04 12.27
N PRO A 493 11.37 -17.01 13.47
CA PRO A 493 12.05 -18.11 14.17
C PRO A 493 11.04 -19.06 14.85
N ALA A 494 11.44 -20.30 15.19
CA ALA A 494 10.58 -21.22 15.96
C ALA A 494 10.48 -20.89 17.46
N THR A 495 11.27 -19.93 17.93
CA THR A 495 11.24 -19.44 19.32
C THR A 495 11.32 -17.92 19.33
N VAL A 496 10.38 -17.28 20.02
CA VAL A 496 10.31 -15.81 20.16
C VAL A 496 10.07 -15.41 21.61
N ALA A 497 10.46 -14.20 22.01
CA ALA A 497 10.05 -13.62 23.28
C ALA A 497 8.68 -12.90 23.15
N PRO A 498 7.93 -12.68 24.25
CA PRO A 498 6.74 -11.84 24.24
C PRO A 498 7.03 -10.46 23.65
N GLY A 499 6.12 -9.96 22.81
CA GLY A 499 6.27 -8.72 22.04
C GLY A 499 7.02 -8.88 20.71
N GLN A 500 7.55 -10.07 20.39
CA GLN A 500 8.14 -10.39 19.08
C GLN A 500 7.12 -11.12 18.18
N VAL A 501 7.52 -11.42 16.94
CA VAL A 501 6.65 -11.92 15.88
C VAL A 501 7.12 -13.27 15.38
N PHE A 502 6.19 -14.20 15.19
CA PHE A 502 6.39 -15.39 14.36
C PHE A 502 6.04 -15.07 12.90
N GLU A 503 6.97 -15.29 11.97
CA GLU A 503 6.70 -15.22 10.53
C GLU A 503 6.38 -16.63 10.01
N LEU A 504 5.09 -16.94 9.87
CA LEU A 504 4.60 -18.20 9.31
C LEU A 504 4.23 -17.99 7.85
N THR A 505 4.82 -18.74 6.93
CA THR A 505 4.36 -18.79 5.53
C THR A 505 3.81 -20.17 5.23
N ALA A 506 2.51 -20.27 4.99
CA ALA A 506 1.87 -21.50 4.55
C ALA A 506 1.83 -21.59 3.02
N TYR A 507 2.00 -22.79 2.48
CA TYR A 507 1.92 -23.02 1.03
C TYR A 507 0.72 -23.88 0.70
N TRP A 508 -0.26 -23.31 0.00
CA TRP A 508 -1.54 -23.95 -0.25
C TRP A 508 -1.72 -24.29 -1.72
N GLN A 509 -2.42 -25.38 -2.01
CA GLN A 509 -2.88 -25.72 -3.36
C GLN A 509 -4.35 -26.08 -3.31
N ALA A 510 -5.14 -25.57 -4.25
CA ALA A 510 -6.51 -26.04 -4.44
C ALA A 510 -6.47 -27.44 -5.08
N SER A 511 -7.21 -28.40 -4.53
CA SER A 511 -7.32 -29.74 -5.10
C SER A 511 -8.28 -29.79 -6.30
N GLN A 512 -9.17 -28.80 -6.40
CA GLN A 512 -10.19 -28.64 -7.45
C GLN A 512 -10.57 -27.16 -7.59
N PRO A 513 -11.25 -26.74 -8.68
CA PRO A 513 -11.77 -25.37 -8.78
C PRO A 513 -12.75 -25.09 -7.63
N LEU A 514 -12.61 -23.93 -7.00
CA LEU A 514 -13.40 -23.54 -5.83
C LEU A 514 -14.46 -22.50 -6.23
N SER A 515 -15.67 -22.63 -5.69
CA SER A 515 -16.78 -21.69 -5.96
C SER A 515 -16.96 -20.65 -4.85
N ILE A 516 -16.23 -20.80 -3.74
CA ILE A 516 -16.26 -19.94 -2.56
C ILE A 516 -14.86 -19.39 -2.33
N ASP A 517 -14.77 -18.14 -1.90
CA ASP A 517 -13.53 -17.52 -1.44
C ASP A 517 -13.34 -17.81 0.05
N TYR A 518 -12.51 -18.82 0.35
CA TYR A 518 -12.12 -19.17 1.71
C TYR A 518 -11.07 -18.18 2.24
N SER A 519 -11.10 -17.95 3.54
CA SER A 519 -10.06 -17.26 4.30
C SER A 519 -9.12 -18.27 4.96
N SER A 520 -7.90 -17.85 5.28
CA SER A 520 -6.95 -18.66 6.07
C SER A 520 -6.73 -18.03 7.43
N LEU A 521 -6.78 -18.86 8.47
CA LEU A 521 -6.42 -18.44 9.82
C LEU A 521 -5.00 -18.85 10.17
N ALA A 522 -4.35 -18.09 11.04
CA ALA A 522 -3.16 -18.48 11.79
C ALA A 522 -3.27 -17.99 13.23
N GLN A 523 -3.23 -18.91 14.21
CA GLN A 523 -3.44 -18.58 15.62
C GLN A 523 -2.35 -19.18 16.51
N LEU A 524 -1.85 -18.40 17.47
CA LEU A 524 -1.03 -18.90 18.58
C LEU A 524 -1.95 -19.41 19.68
N VAL A 525 -1.84 -20.69 19.99
CA VAL A 525 -2.68 -21.40 20.96
C VAL A 525 -1.85 -22.20 21.95
N ASP A 526 -2.37 -22.41 23.15
CA ASP A 526 -1.78 -23.36 24.10
C ASP A 526 -2.25 -24.81 23.84
N ASP A 527 -1.79 -25.74 24.68
CA ASP A 527 -2.15 -27.17 24.65
C ASP A 527 -3.64 -27.44 24.97
N ARG A 528 -4.35 -26.43 25.50
CA ARG A 528 -5.80 -26.45 25.77
C ARG A 528 -6.60 -25.66 24.74
N GLN A 529 -5.97 -25.23 23.65
CA GLN A 529 -6.57 -24.48 22.54
C GLN A 529 -7.05 -23.06 22.90
N HIS A 530 -6.54 -22.47 23.98
CA HIS A 530 -6.79 -21.06 24.24
C HIS A 530 -5.96 -20.21 23.29
N VAL A 531 -6.63 -19.27 22.59
CA VAL A 531 -5.99 -18.35 21.65
C VAL A 531 -5.31 -17.20 22.41
N TYR A 532 -4.05 -16.95 22.09
CA TYR A 532 -3.27 -15.83 22.62
C TYR A 532 -3.14 -14.70 21.60
N ALA A 533 -2.95 -15.06 20.33
CA ALA A 533 -2.89 -14.13 19.21
C ALA A 533 -3.34 -14.84 17.94
N GLY A 534 -3.71 -14.08 16.93
CA GLY A 534 -3.99 -14.61 15.61
C GLY A 534 -3.99 -13.52 14.55
N GLN A 535 -3.78 -13.96 13.32
CA GLN A 535 -3.98 -13.17 12.12
C GLN A 535 -4.68 -14.04 11.10
N ASP A 536 -5.71 -13.48 10.47
CA ASP A 536 -6.42 -14.11 9.38
C ASP A 536 -6.15 -13.33 8.09
N ASN A 537 -6.04 -14.05 6.98
CA ASN A 537 -6.01 -13.46 5.65
C ASN A 537 -7.36 -13.72 4.99
N LEU A 538 -8.10 -12.64 4.68
CA LEU A 538 -9.40 -12.71 4.00
C LEU A 538 -9.30 -13.51 2.69
N HIS A 539 -8.22 -13.28 1.95
CA HIS A 539 -7.84 -14.04 0.77
C HIS A 539 -6.41 -14.56 0.96
N PRO A 540 -6.20 -15.88 1.15
CA PRO A 540 -4.87 -16.44 1.35
C PRO A 540 -3.94 -16.05 0.19
N GLY A 541 -2.76 -15.52 0.53
CA GLY A 541 -1.80 -15.01 -0.45
C GLY A 541 -2.30 -13.82 -1.30
N ASN A 542 -3.28 -13.07 -0.82
CA ASN A 542 -3.93 -11.93 -1.49
C ASN A 542 -4.58 -12.29 -2.84
N LEU A 543 -4.99 -13.54 -3.00
CA LEU A 543 -5.67 -14.05 -4.20
C LEU A 543 -6.94 -14.80 -3.78
N PRO A 544 -8.14 -14.37 -4.20
CA PRO A 544 -9.39 -15.07 -3.89
C PRO A 544 -9.32 -16.54 -4.31
N THR A 545 -9.71 -17.47 -3.43
CA THR A 545 -9.51 -18.92 -3.66
C THR A 545 -10.33 -19.45 -4.83
N SER A 546 -11.42 -18.78 -5.20
CA SER A 546 -12.18 -19.08 -6.42
C SER A 546 -11.38 -18.88 -7.72
N ARG A 547 -10.29 -18.09 -7.67
CA ARG A 547 -9.36 -17.87 -8.79
C ARG A 547 -8.15 -18.81 -8.75
N TRP A 548 -8.13 -19.77 -7.83
CA TRP A 548 -7.02 -20.68 -7.71
C TRP A 548 -7.11 -21.78 -8.75
N GLU A 549 -6.05 -21.88 -9.54
CA GLU A 549 -5.86 -22.95 -10.49
C GLU A 549 -5.37 -24.22 -9.78
N PRO A 550 -6.05 -25.38 -9.89
CA PRO A 550 -5.69 -26.58 -9.13
C PRO A 550 -4.28 -27.12 -9.41
N TRP A 551 -3.72 -26.80 -10.58
CA TRP A 551 -2.37 -27.20 -10.96
C TRP A 551 -1.26 -26.32 -10.35
N GLY A 552 -1.59 -25.23 -9.66
CA GLY A 552 -0.63 -24.34 -9.02
C GLY A 552 -0.80 -24.26 -7.51
N PHE A 553 0.00 -23.40 -6.87
CA PHE A 553 0.01 -23.21 -5.43
C PHE A 553 0.20 -21.74 -5.05
N VAL A 554 -0.20 -21.37 -3.85
CA VAL A 554 -0.15 -20.02 -3.29
C VAL A 554 0.78 -20.00 -2.08
N ARG A 555 1.54 -18.91 -1.97
CA ARG A 555 2.31 -18.56 -0.78
C ARG A 555 1.48 -17.62 0.11
N ASP A 556 1.22 -18.00 1.34
CA ASP A 556 0.33 -17.28 2.27
C ASP A 556 1.05 -16.91 3.57
N PRO A 557 1.63 -15.70 3.66
CA PRO A 557 2.35 -15.25 4.85
C PRO A 557 1.41 -14.71 5.95
N HIS A 558 1.74 -15.02 7.21
CA HIS A 558 1.09 -14.62 8.45
C HIS A 558 2.15 -14.07 9.42
N HIS A 559 1.85 -12.96 10.09
CA HIS A 559 2.73 -12.30 11.07
C HIS A 559 2.05 -12.31 12.45
N ILE A 560 2.35 -13.33 13.26
CA ILE A 560 1.68 -13.53 14.54
C ILE A 560 2.48 -12.83 15.64
N VAL A 561 2.03 -11.66 16.06
CA VAL A 561 2.64 -10.90 17.17
C VAL A 561 2.29 -11.58 18.49
N VAL A 562 3.30 -12.03 19.23
CA VAL A 562 3.11 -12.62 20.56
C VAL A 562 2.81 -11.49 21.55
N PRO A 563 1.66 -11.48 22.24
CA PRO A 563 1.29 -10.38 23.11
C PRO A 563 2.31 -10.17 24.23
N PRO A 564 2.65 -8.93 24.60
CA PRO A 564 3.48 -8.65 25.77
C PRO A 564 2.90 -9.28 27.04
N GLY A 565 3.79 -9.82 27.89
CA GLY A 565 3.42 -10.53 29.12
C GLY A 565 2.97 -11.98 28.91
N THR A 566 2.90 -12.48 27.67
CA THR A 566 2.58 -13.90 27.41
C THR A 566 3.52 -14.83 28.20
N PRO A 567 3.00 -15.81 28.96
CA PRO A 567 3.83 -16.71 29.74
C PRO A 567 4.80 -17.53 28.88
N PRO A 568 6.04 -17.78 29.33
CA PRO A 568 6.96 -18.63 28.60
C PRO A 568 6.47 -20.09 28.54
N GLY A 569 6.99 -20.86 27.58
CA GLY A 569 6.76 -22.30 27.40
C GLY A 569 6.29 -22.67 25.99
N ASP A 570 5.76 -23.89 25.84
CA ASP A 570 5.47 -24.49 24.53
C ASP A 570 4.04 -24.20 24.06
N TYR A 571 3.90 -23.70 22.85
CA TYR A 571 2.62 -23.35 22.22
C TYR A 571 2.52 -24.02 20.85
N PHE A 572 1.40 -23.81 20.18
CA PHE A 572 1.20 -24.20 18.79
C PHE A 572 0.80 -22.99 17.96
N LEU A 573 1.35 -22.86 16.76
CA LEU A 573 0.74 -22.09 15.69
C LEU A 573 -0.18 -23.01 14.90
N VAL A 574 -1.48 -22.72 14.90
CA VAL A 574 -2.47 -23.49 14.14
C VAL A 574 -2.89 -22.72 12.89
N THR A 575 -3.04 -23.41 11.76
CA THR A 575 -3.48 -22.80 10.50
C THR A 575 -4.45 -23.69 9.73
N GLY A 576 -5.40 -23.08 9.03
CA GLY A 576 -6.40 -23.81 8.23
C GLY A 576 -7.30 -22.88 7.42
N PRO A 577 -7.92 -23.38 6.34
CA PRO A 577 -8.93 -22.65 5.59
C PRO A 577 -10.30 -22.70 6.27
N TYR A 578 -11.06 -21.60 6.18
CA TYR A 578 -12.44 -21.52 6.64
C TYR A 578 -13.30 -20.66 5.71
N ASP A 579 -14.60 -20.92 5.68
CA ASP A 579 -15.56 -20.12 4.95
C ASP A 579 -15.93 -18.87 5.77
N PRO A 580 -15.59 -17.64 5.32
CA PRO A 580 -15.83 -16.43 6.10
C PRO A 580 -17.31 -16.04 6.19
N THR A 581 -18.20 -16.69 5.43
CA THR A 581 -19.64 -16.39 5.46
C THR A 581 -20.37 -17.08 6.60
N ASN A 582 -19.92 -18.29 6.97
CA ASN A 582 -20.55 -19.12 8.00
C ASN A 582 -19.56 -19.60 9.08
N TRP A 583 -18.30 -19.18 9.00
CA TRP A 583 -17.20 -19.50 9.91
C TRP A 583 -16.85 -20.99 10.04
N SER A 584 -17.32 -21.81 9.10
CA SER A 584 -17.02 -23.24 9.10
C SER A 584 -15.58 -23.50 8.63
N ARG A 585 -14.85 -24.30 9.39
CA ARG A 585 -13.50 -24.76 9.04
C ARG A 585 -13.57 -26.04 8.25
N LEU A 586 -12.64 -26.24 7.31
CA LEU A 586 -12.55 -27.50 6.60
C LEU A 586 -11.86 -28.56 7.47
N PRO A 587 -12.38 -29.79 7.54
CA PRO A 587 -11.75 -30.85 8.31
C PRO A 587 -10.43 -31.28 7.66
N VAL A 588 -9.43 -31.56 8.49
CA VAL A 588 -8.21 -32.28 8.10
C VAL A 588 -8.59 -33.73 7.84
N LEU A 589 -8.24 -34.26 6.67
CA LEU A 589 -8.59 -35.63 6.28
C LEU A 589 -7.40 -36.58 6.44
N ASP A 590 -6.20 -36.12 6.09
CA ASP A 590 -4.96 -36.89 6.18
C ASP A 590 -4.00 -36.21 7.16
N GLY A 591 -3.41 -37.00 8.07
CA GLY A 591 -2.45 -36.45 9.04
C GLY A 591 -3.09 -35.67 10.19
N VAL A 592 -4.35 -35.97 10.53
CA VAL A 592 -5.07 -35.38 11.68
C VAL A 592 -4.22 -35.49 12.95
N GLN A 593 -3.89 -34.34 13.54
CA GLN A 593 -3.21 -34.28 14.83
C GLN A 593 -4.23 -34.38 15.95
N ALA A 594 -3.91 -35.08 17.02
CA ALA A 594 -4.81 -35.23 18.17
C ALA A 594 -5.19 -33.84 18.72
N GLY A 595 -6.49 -33.59 18.85
CA GLY A 595 -7.05 -32.30 19.28
C GLY A 595 -7.31 -31.32 18.13
N TRP A 596 -6.76 -31.52 16.93
CA TRP A 596 -6.82 -30.54 15.83
C TRP A 596 -7.48 -31.15 14.59
N PRO A 597 -8.82 -31.29 14.58
CA PRO A 597 -9.54 -31.97 13.50
C PRO A 597 -9.70 -31.12 12.24
N ASP A 598 -9.51 -29.81 12.32
CA ASP A 598 -9.86 -28.83 11.27
C ASP A 598 -8.78 -27.74 11.06
N VAL A 599 -7.62 -27.91 11.70
CA VAL A 599 -6.43 -27.05 11.57
C VAL A 599 -5.17 -27.91 11.63
N PHE A 600 -4.08 -27.42 11.05
CA PHE A 600 -2.75 -28.01 11.18
C PHE A 600 -1.96 -27.25 12.26
N ALA A 601 -1.43 -27.97 13.25
CA ALA A 601 -0.69 -27.43 14.40
C ALA A 601 0.83 -27.58 14.25
N ILE A 602 1.55 -26.48 14.44
CA ILE A 602 3.00 -26.36 14.36
C ILE A 602 3.52 -26.03 15.76
N PRO A 603 4.35 -26.88 16.40
CA PRO A 603 4.88 -26.58 17.74
C PRO A 603 5.86 -25.40 17.69
N VAL A 604 5.72 -24.48 18.63
CA VAL A 604 6.58 -23.30 18.79
C VAL A 604 6.86 -23.03 20.28
N THR A 605 7.88 -22.24 20.58
CA THR A 605 8.21 -21.89 21.96
C THR A 605 8.17 -20.38 22.16
N VAL A 606 7.51 -19.93 23.24
CA VAL A 606 7.65 -18.56 23.73
C VAL A 606 8.71 -18.58 24.84
N SER A 607 9.80 -17.86 24.63
CA SER A 607 10.87 -17.74 25.61
C SER A 607 10.52 -16.74 26.72
N GLN A 608 11.27 -16.75 27.82
CA GLN A 608 11.06 -15.77 28.89
C GLN A 608 11.39 -14.36 28.40
N ALA A 609 10.57 -13.38 28.80
CA ALA A 609 10.82 -11.98 28.46
C ALA A 609 12.15 -11.50 29.08
N THR A 610 12.97 -10.80 28.30
CA THR A 610 14.26 -10.26 28.77
C THR A 610 14.10 -9.03 29.66
N ARG A 611 12.95 -8.35 29.57
CA ARG A 611 12.53 -7.27 30.45
C ARG A 611 11.02 -7.37 30.72
N PRO A 612 10.54 -6.90 31.87
CA PRO A 612 9.10 -6.73 32.08
C PRO A 612 8.54 -5.74 31.04
N PRO A 613 7.39 -6.04 30.40
CA PRO A 613 6.71 -5.10 29.52
C PRO A 613 6.25 -3.86 30.30
N SER A 614 6.28 -2.70 29.66
CA SER A 614 5.69 -1.47 30.19
C SER A 614 4.16 -1.59 30.25
N VAL A 615 3.52 -0.83 31.15
CA VAL A 615 2.05 -0.83 31.29
C VAL A 615 1.37 -0.44 29.97
N THR A 616 1.99 0.44 29.19
CA THR A 616 1.52 0.82 27.85
C THR A 616 1.62 -0.31 26.84
N GLU A 617 2.68 -1.13 26.87
CA GLU A 617 2.84 -2.28 25.97
C GLU A 617 1.80 -3.38 26.24
N LEU A 618 1.22 -3.43 27.44
CA LEU A 618 0.19 -4.42 27.80
C LEU A 618 -1.18 -4.13 27.18
N GLY A 619 -1.44 -2.91 26.69
CA GLY A 619 -2.71 -2.57 26.03
C GLY A 619 -3.93 -2.76 26.94
N ILE A 620 -3.82 -2.36 28.21
CA ILE A 620 -4.87 -2.55 29.22
C ILE A 620 -6.07 -1.64 28.92
N ALA A 621 -7.24 -2.23 28.66
CA ALA A 621 -8.47 -1.49 28.39
C ALA A 621 -9.14 -0.98 29.68
N TRP A 622 -9.10 -1.79 30.74
CA TRP A 622 -9.66 -1.49 32.05
C TRP A 622 -8.56 -1.47 33.12
N PRO A 623 -7.88 -0.31 33.31
CA PRO A 623 -6.86 -0.17 34.34
C PRO A 623 -7.50 -0.11 35.73
N VAL A 624 -6.90 -0.80 36.71
CA VAL A 624 -7.47 -0.92 38.07
C VAL A 624 -6.41 -0.75 39.17
N GLU A 625 -5.19 -1.25 38.97
CA GLU A 625 -4.06 -1.13 39.91
C GLU A 625 -4.39 -1.44 41.39
N VAL A 626 -4.57 -2.72 41.74
CA VAL A 626 -4.84 -3.18 43.12
C VAL A 626 -3.86 -4.25 43.56
N ALA A 627 -3.33 -4.13 44.78
CA ALA A 627 -2.43 -5.13 45.38
C ALA A 627 -3.21 -6.19 46.19
N PHE A 628 -2.93 -7.46 45.92
CA PHE A 628 -3.41 -8.65 46.62
C PHE A 628 -2.20 -9.40 47.22
N GLY A 629 -1.61 -8.86 48.29
CA GLY A 629 -0.40 -9.44 48.89
C GLY A 629 0.82 -9.33 47.95
N PRO A 630 1.44 -10.43 47.51
CA PRO A 630 2.65 -10.38 46.67
C PRO A 630 2.36 -10.06 45.20
N LEU A 631 1.09 -10.08 44.77
CA LEU A 631 0.68 -9.78 43.39
C LEU A 631 -0.08 -8.46 43.31
N ARG A 632 0.13 -7.69 42.24
CA ARG A 632 -0.66 -6.52 41.88
C ARG A 632 -1.41 -6.81 40.58
N LEU A 633 -2.71 -6.62 40.59
CA LEU A 633 -3.53 -6.57 39.38
C LEU A 633 -3.39 -5.18 38.76
N LEU A 634 -2.84 -5.09 37.56
CA LEU A 634 -2.71 -3.84 36.81
C LEU A 634 -4.03 -3.47 36.12
N GLY A 635 -4.77 -4.47 35.62
CA GLY A 635 -6.07 -4.29 35.00
C GLY A 635 -6.46 -5.47 34.13
N ALA A 636 -7.44 -5.26 33.25
CA ALA A 636 -7.95 -6.28 32.35
C ALA A 636 -8.24 -5.73 30.94
N THR A 637 -8.25 -6.63 29.95
CA THR A 637 -8.73 -6.35 28.59
C THR A 637 -9.66 -7.47 28.15
N PRO A 638 -10.98 -7.23 28.01
CA PRO A 638 -11.89 -8.22 27.46
C PRO A 638 -11.69 -8.33 25.94
N GLU A 639 -11.99 -9.49 25.35
CA GLU A 639 -12.04 -9.68 23.90
C GLU A 639 -13.15 -8.84 23.26
N ARG A 640 -14.27 -8.70 23.96
CA ARG A 640 -15.46 -7.95 23.54
C ARG A 640 -16.15 -7.29 24.71
N GLY A 641 -16.88 -6.22 24.42
CA GLY A 641 -17.65 -5.46 25.41
C GLY A 641 -19.08 -5.95 25.65
N VAL A 642 -19.48 -7.11 25.12
CA VAL A 642 -20.84 -7.67 25.19
C VAL A 642 -20.78 -9.14 25.62
N ILE A 643 -21.89 -9.66 26.14
CA ILE A 643 -22.03 -11.07 26.50
C ILE A 643 -22.83 -11.76 25.41
N ILE A 644 -22.33 -12.90 24.93
CA ILE A 644 -23.05 -13.74 23.97
C ILE A 644 -23.34 -15.06 24.66
N ALA A 645 -24.61 -15.47 24.66
CA ALA A 645 -25.02 -16.73 25.26
C ALA A 645 -24.49 -17.91 24.41
N ASN A 646 -24.20 -19.03 25.08
CA ASN A 646 -23.62 -20.22 24.46
C ASN A 646 -22.24 -19.96 23.80
N ASP A 647 -21.44 -19.08 24.41
CA ASP A 647 -20.10 -18.71 23.96
C ASP A 647 -19.18 -18.42 25.16
N PHE A 648 -17.87 -18.30 24.94
CA PHE A 648 -16.91 -17.94 25.97
C PHE A 648 -16.69 -16.42 26.06
N LEU A 649 -16.85 -15.84 27.24
CA LEU A 649 -16.32 -14.53 27.56
C LEU A 649 -14.80 -14.65 27.79
N ARG A 650 -13.99 -14.25 26.81
CA ARG A 650 -12.53 -14.23 26.92
C ARG A 650 -12.05 -12.87 27.42
N LEU A 651 -11.08 -12.88 28.34
CA LEU A 651 -10.40 -11.68 28.80
C LEU A 651 -8.95 -11.96 29.17
N ALA A 652 -8.10 -10.94 29.11
CA ALA A 652 -6.75 -10.98 29.65
C ALA A 652 -6.69 -10.17 30.94
N LEU A 653 -6.23 -10.79 32.02
CA LEU A 653 -5.82 -10.12 33.25
C LEU A 653 -4.33 -9.83 33.19
N PHE A 654 -3.91 -8.70 33.74
CA PHE A 654 -2.51 -8.30 33.76
C PHE A 654 -2.03 -8.19 35.20
N TRP A 655 -1.07 -9.03 35.56
CA TRP A 655 -0.52 -9.10 36.91
C TRP A 655 0.93 -8.60 36.94
N GLU A 656 1.34 -8.02 38.06
CA GLU A 656 2.73 -7.69 38.40
C GLU A 656 3.09 -8.40 39.72
N ALA A 657 4.16 -9.19 39.73
CA ALA A 657 4.70 -9.73 40.97
C ALA A 657 5.45 -8.62 41.71
N ILE A 658 4.94 -8.15 42.85
CA ILE A 658 5.60 -7.11 43.65
C ILE A 658 6.90 -7.67 44.25
N ASN A 659 6.83 -8.89 44.78
CA ASN A 659 7.95 -9.71 45.23
C ASN A 659 7.78 -11.12 44.65
N GLN A 660 8.81 -11.97 44.74
CA GLN A 660 8.70 -13.37 44.30
C GLN A 660 7.62 -14.09 45.14
N PRO A 661 6.54 -14.61 44.53
CA PRO A 661 5.48 -15.28 45.27
C PRO A 661 5.95 -16.62 45.85
N GLU A 662 5.60 -16.91 47.11
CA GLU A 662 5.95 -18.17 47.77
C GLU A 662 4.90 -19.27 47.59
N LEU A 663 3.68 -18.90 47.18
CA LEU A 663 2.53 -19.78 47.01
C LEU A 663 1.93 -19.64 45.60
N ASP A 664 1.23 -20.67 45.15
CA ASP A 664 0.45 -20.64 43.92
C ASP A 664 -0.96 -20.10 44.20
N TYR A 665 -1.24 -18.91 43.69
CA TYR A 665 -2.52 -18.22 43.90
C TYR A 665 -3.56 -18.63 42.87
N GLN A 666 -4.84 -18.40 43.19
CA GLN A 666 -5.98 -18.63 42.31
C GLN A 666 -6.75 -17.33 42.07
N VAL A 667 -7.14 -17.10 40.83
CA VAL A 667 -8.03 -16.03 40.40
C VAL A 667 -9.47 -16.51 40.55
N HIS A 668 -10.27 -15.75 41.27
CA HIS A 668 -11.71 -15.92 41.36
C HIS A 668 -12.39 -14.79 40.59
N LEU A 669 -13.03 -15.13 39.48
CA LEU A 669 -13.83 -14.21 38.67
C LEU A 669 -15.31 -14.45 38.94
N ARG A 670 -16.09 -13.36 38.98
CA ARG A 670 -17.55 -13.44 39.00
C ARG A 670 -18.17 -12.37 38.13
N LEU A 671 -19.31 -12.73 37.55
CA LEU A 671 -20.15 -11.84 36.79
C LEU A 671 -21.40 -11.54 37.63
N VAL A 672 -21.62 -10.26 37.94
CA VAL A 672 -22.74 -9.81 38.76
C VAL A 672 -23.65 -8.88 37.98
N ASP A 673 -24.95 -8.96 38.25
CA ASP A 673 -25.92 -8.03 37.67
C ASP A 673 -25.93 -6.66 38.39
N GLN A 674 -26.81 -5.75 37.94
CA GLN A 674 -26.96 -4.42 38.53
C GLN A 674 -27.55 -4.44 39.95
N THR A 675 -28.08 -5.57 40.40
CA THR A 675 -28.63 -5.79 41.74
C THR A 675 -27.69 -6.58 42.65
N ASP A 676 -26.41 -6.73 42.27
CA ASP A 676 -25.38 -7.49 42.99
C ASP A 676 -25.63 -9.01 43.06
N ASN A 677 -26.54 -9.58 42.25
CA ASN A 677 -26.66 -11.04 42.20
C ASN A 677 -25.56 -11.64 41.32
N ILE A 678 -24.98 -12.74 41.80
CA ILE A 678 -23.96 -13.50 41.07
C ILE A 678 -24.65 -14.36 40.02
N GLN A 679 -24.31 -14.13 38.75
CA GLN A 679 -24.85 -14.86 37.61
C GLN A 679 -23.92 -15.99 37.17
N LEU A 680 -22.61 -15.78 37.31
CA LEU A 680 -21.58 -16.75 36.99
C LEU A 680 -20.36 -16.51 37.87
N GLU A 681 -19.64 -17.57 38.24
CA GLU A 681 -18.33 -17.45 38.87
C GLU A 681 -17.40 -18.58 38.41
N GLN A 682 -16.09 -18.31 38.44
CA GLN A 682 -15.05 -19.22 38.01
C GLN A 682 -13.81 -19.02 38.86
N ILE A 683 -13.23 -20.12 39.35
CA ILE A 683 -11.93 -20.14 40.01
C ILE A 683 -10.93 -20.87 39.12
N SER A 684 -9.80 -20.24 38.86
CA SER A 684 -8.71 -20.78 38.04
C SER A 684 -7.37 -20.34 38.60
N GLN A 685 -6.29 -21.07 38.33
CA GLN A 685 -4.95 -20.50 38.54
C GLN A 685 -4.62 -19.55 37.38
N PRO A 686 -3.79 -18.51 37.61
CA PRO A 686 -3.23 -17.70 36.55
C PRO A 686 -2.61 -18.56 35.46
N SER A 687 -2.86 -18.18 34.20
CA SER A 687 -2.38 -18.86 33.01
C SER A 687 -2.71 -20.36 32.99
N HIS A 688 -3.86 -20.75 33.57
CA HIS A 688 -4.36 -22.11 33.59
C HIS A 688 -3.37 -23.18 34.12
N GLN A 689 -2.61 -22.85 35.17
CA GLN A 689 -1.58 -23.70 35.81
C GLN A 689 -0.30 -23.89 34.97
N ARG A 690 -0.22 -23.23 33.81
CA ARG A 690 0.90 -23.37 32.88
C ARG A 690 2.13 -22.56 33.30
N TYR A 691 1.90 -21.49 34.07
CA TYR A 691 2.94 -20.63 34.61
C TYR A 691 2.59 -20.24 36.06
N PRO A 692 2.76 -21.18 37.01
CA PRO A 692 2.36 -20.99 38.41
C PRO A 692 2.99 -19.74 39.03
N THR A 693 2.29 -19.07 39.95
CA THR A 693 2.78 -17.77 40.46
C THR A 693 4.09 -17.88 41.23
N THR A 694 4.42 -19.05 41.78
CA THR A 694 5.72 -19.32 42.40
C THR A 694 6.91 -19.22 41.45
N THR A 695 6.70 -19.34 40.13
CA THR A 695 7.77 -19.18 39.14
C THR A 695 8.03 -17.72 38.76
N TRP A 696 7.17 -16.80 39.17
CA TRP A 696 7.25 -15.40 38.76
C TRP A 696 8.37 -14.67 39.51
N ALA A 697 9.24 -13.99 38.77
CA ALA A 697 10.27 -13.16 39.35
C ALA A 697 9.69 -11.85 39.92
N ALA A 698 10.36 -11.26 40.91
CA ALA A 698 9.97 -9.93 41.40
C ALA A 698 10.05 -8.88 40.28
N GLY A 699 8.99 -8.10 40.12
CA GLY A 699 8.79 -7.12 39.05
C GLY A 699 8.31 -7.71 37.71
N GLU A 700 8.14 -9.03 37.61
CA GLU A 700 7.63 -9.67 36.39
C GLU A 700 6.17 -9.29 36.16
N ARG A 701 5.81 -9.06 34.89
CA ARG A 701 4.45 -8.74 34.48
C ARG A 701 3.93 -9.80 33.53
N VAL A 702 2.84 -10.45 33.95
CA VAL A 702 2.30 -11.64 33.31
C VAL A 702 0.89 -11.35 32.80
N ARG A 703 0.66 -11.76 31.55
CA ARG A 703 -0.65 -11.80 30.91
C ARG A 703 -1.29 -13.14 31.23
N ASP A 704 -2.45 -13.06 31.87
CA ASP A 704 -3.24 -14.19 32.32
C ASP A 704 -4.56 -14.21 31.52
N ASN A 705 -4.59 -15.01 30.46
CA ASN A 705 -5.80 -15.18 29.65
C ASN A 705 -6.80 -16.08 30.40
N GLN A 706 -8.04 -15.63 30.51
CA GLN A 706 -9.15 -16.30 31.17
C GLN A 706 -10.32 -16.41 30.19
N ALA A 707 -11.07 -17.50 30.29
CA ALA A 707 -12.29 -17.73 29.51
C ALA A 707 -13.39 -18.24 30.43
N LEU A 708 -14.55 -17.56 30.43
CA LEU A 708 -15.74 -17.94 31.20
C LEU A 708 -16.81 -18.42 30.23
N TRP A 709 -17.30 -19.65 30.39
CA TRP A 709 -18.40 -20.17 29.57
C TRP A 709 -19.72 -19.50 29.96
N ILE A 710 -20.37 -18.87 28.98
CA ILE A 710 -21.70 -18.27 29.15
C ILE A 710 -22.73 -19.29 28.64
N PRO A 711 -23.57 -19.87 29.51
CA PRO A 711 -24.50 -20.91 29.09
C PRO A 711 -25.66 -20.32 28.26
N ALA A 712 -26.37 -21.19 27.52
CA ALA A 712 -27.48 -20.77 26.66
C ALA A 712 -28.67 -20.18 27.44
N ASP A 713 -28.83 -20.56 28.70
CA ASP A 713 -29.85 -20.05 29.62
C ASP A 713 -29.37 -18.86 30.46
N PHE A 714 -28.22 -18.26 30.11
CA PHE A 714 -27.72 -17.06 30.78
C PHE A 714 -28.77 -15.94 30.67
N PRO A 715 -29.13 -15.26 31.78
CA PRO A 715 -30.32 -14.40 31.80
C PRO A 715 -30.26 -13.31 30.73
N PRO A 716 -31.25 -13.24 29.80
CA PRO A 716 -31.34 -12.13 28.87
C PRO A 716 -31.73 -10.89 29.66
N GLY A 717 -30.83 -9.93 29.75
CA GLY A 717 -31.00 -8.74 30.58
C GLY A 717 -30.74 -7.47 29.77
N PRO A 718 -31.61 -6.46 29.82
CA PRO A 718 -31.32 -5.14 29.24
C PRO A 718 -30.23 -4.38 30.02
N GLY A 719 -29.80 -4.92 31.17
CA GLY A 719 -28.81 -4.34 32.05
C GLY A 719 -27.38 -4.76 31.71
N ARG A 720 -26.43 -3.91 32.11
CA ARG A 720 -25.00 -4.22 32.06
C ARG A 720 -24.62 -5.17 33.19
N TYR A 721 -23.62 -6.01 32.93
CA TYR A 721 -23.04 -6.92 33.93
C TYR A 721 -21.68 -6.38 34.38
N ARG A 722 -21.39 -6.44 35.68
CA ARG A 722 -20.07 -6.11 36.21
C ARG A 722 -19.24 -7.37 36.32
N LEU A 723 -18.03 -7.33 35.77
CA LEU A 723 -17.03 -8.38 35.96
C LEU A 723 -16.16 -8.01 37.15
N GLU A 724 -16.06 -8.90 38.13
CA GLU A 724 -15.28 -8.69 39.34
C GLU A 724 -14.25 -9.80 39.53
N VAL A 725 -13.14 -9.44 40.17
CA VAL A 725 -12.02 -10.33 40.43
C VAL A 725 -11.60 -10.27 41.89
N ARG A 726 -11.13 -11.40 42.40
CA ARG A 726 -10.48 -11.54 43.70
C ARG A 726 -9.37 -12.57 43.59
N LEU A 727 -8.30 -12.40 44.36
CA LEU A 727 -7.23 -13.39 44.47
C LEU A 727 -7.44 -14.27 45.71
N LEU A 728 -7.21 -15.58 45.59
CA LEU A 728 -7.25 -16.57 46.66
C LEU A 728 -5.87 -17.22 46.83
N ASP A 729 -5.51 -17.62 48.06
CA ASP A 729 -4.35 -18.49 48.31
C ASP A 729 -4.65 -19.96 47.96
N GLU A 730 -3.66 -20.83 48.18
CA GLU A 730 -3.77 -22.28 47.99
C GLU A 730 -4.86 -22.95 48.84
N ASN A 731 -5.26 -22.32 49.95
CA ASN A 731 -6.31 -22.78 50.86
C ASN A 731 -7.68 -22.11 50.57
N GLN A 732 -7.81 -21.46 49.40
CA GLN A 732 -8.98 -20.70 48.96
C GLN A 732 -9.37 -19.53 49.87
N GLN A 733 -8.44 -19.05 50.72
CA GLN A 733 -8.67 -17.85 51.52
C GLN A 733 -8.46 -16.59 50.67
N PRO A 734 -9.38 -15.61 50.74
CA PRO A 734 -9.28 -14.40 49.92
C PRO A 734 -8.18 -13.43 50.40
N LEU A 735 -7.37 -12.91 49.48
CA LEU A 735 -6.32 -11.90 49.73
C LEU A 735 -6.80 -10.44 49.59
N GLY A 736 -8.09 -10.17 49.81
CA GLY A 736 -8.65 -8.84 49.70
C GLY A 736 -10.15 -8.84 49.36
N PRO A 737 -10.76 -7.64 49.27
CA PRO A 737 -12.14 -7.50 48.80
C PRO A 737 -12.25 -7.81 47.30
N TRP A 738 -13.48 -7.92 46.82
CA TRP A 738 -13.77 -7.96 45.39
C TRP A 738 -13.39 -6.63 44.73
N VAL A 739 -12.85 -6.73 43.51
CA VAL A 739 -12.45 -5.59 42.70
C VAL A 739 -13.20 -5.65 41.38
N THR A 740 -13.95 -4.60 41.06
CA THR A 740 -14.63 -4.48 39.77
C THR A 740 -13.62 -4.16 38.67
N LEU A 741 -13.56 -5.01 37.64
CA LEU A 741 -12.71 -4.82 36.46
C LEU A 741 -13.34 -3.84 35.48
N GLY A 742 -14.62 -4.05 35.15
CA GLY A 742 -15.34 -3.26 34.16
C GLY A 742 -16.78 -3.72 33.98
N GLU A 743 -17.49 -3.07 33.07
CA GLU A 743 -18.87 -3.40 32.71
C GLU A 743 -18.94 -3.99 31.29
N LEU A 744 -19.73 -5.04 31.14
CA LEU A 744 -20.11 -5.63 29.86
C LEU A 744 -21.53 -5.20 29.51
N GLY A 745 -21.76 -4.94 28.22
CA GLY A 745 -23.05 -4.63 27.64
C GLY A 745 -24.08 -5.75 27.81
N PRO A 746 -25.33 -5.49 27.41
CA PRO A 746 -26.39 -6.49 27.49
C PRO A 746 -26.06 -7.74 26.66
N THR A 747 -26.78 -8.82 26.94
CA THR A 747 -26.69 -10.08 26.17
C THR A 747 -27.23 -9.88 24.75
N GLU A 748 -26.45 -10.24 23.72
CA GLU A 748 -26.87 -10.26 22.31
C GLU A 748 -27.39 -11.64 21.85
#